data_AF-A0A7V9C7B4-F1
#
_entry.id   AF-A0A7V9C7B4-F1
#
_cell.length_a   1.000
_cell.length_b   1.000
_cell.length_c   1.000
_cell.angle_alpha   90.00
_cell.angle_beta   90.00
_cell.angle_gamma   90.00
#
_symmetry.space_group_name_H-M   'P 1'
#
loop_
_entity.id
_entity.type
_entity.pdbx_description
1 polymer ?
#
loop_
_entity_poly.entity_id
_entity_poly.type
_entity_poly.pdbx_seq_one_letter_code
_entity_poly.pdbx_strand_id
1 'polypeptide(L)'
;MIGIPRLVAAFLLLVLGLVTVAAVPAVAQTDVTAPPECGEYEEVVCRGWFTDDAGVVDDDQRIEDAIGRLVSRYGNQIAMVIVDDSRGRTPGEFAADIGNAWGVGTTANDGIVVLVDLEQRFTAVSPGSGVQDLPDPDGIAGAANSFFAADDFEGGMLAIVGAMEQALADVHGGTIDPDEEPIAEPEEEERESRGGGGGLVVLGVVGLVALGGIGASTIAKRREQNGKVNDRRKNLIDDDLAKLEPAGHELPRVEDYDLDATATGADAATAQVVEVLAAIDAGNDVTNDEATRSAWETGLIAVVDRERMMAEAEVPLELRAAQERELLEGAVQQAAADALDVGPGDDDAFKVKRQEVQRLVASLRPHRVAAARSRAATAFANTMVATPIGDALLTDAGTRFLRVAPALEGEALASASVAELDALYRAAETKTERLTTMYEKLPASTARPAVAAALSDLDDDLDTAAARYEKARVTLEEQGSALTADGLAIPAVAALLLMNNDDDDIPEFLEVYAEHRARGQEPDEAVEYALAGLRTPREIQHVKEEATRFGLPVSITTALLRRRDDGPEVYQALLDELATQGVTDESRQTIAGILAISIEPSQAIRRWLEAREALGTLGLSGAYAEVAAAFGASDPRGARVFALAYAAQRQSLARSSIDDADRFAPELAHEGVQNQRDRTTGERIPSGLYAFDPFTLLFYHWIITSGHGGSYGWEPIYRDQSWADDRDSWFGSGGVFSGWGGGGGFGSGGGGGSSWG
;
A
#
# COMPACT_ATOMS: atom_id res chain seq x y z
N MET A 1 -92.30 -19.44 -40.82
CA MET A 1 -91.05 -19.93 -41.46
C MET A 1 -89.95 -18.94 -41.07
N ILE A 2 -89.26 -18.98 -39.92
CA ILE A 2 -88.71 -20.06 -39.04
C ILE A 2 -87.54 -20.77 -39.73
N GLY A 3 -86.30 -20.83 -39.21
CA GLY A 3 -85.72 -20.40 -37.92
C GLY A 3 -84.21 -20.72 -37.85
N ILE A 4 -83.52 -20.15 -36.86
CA ILE A 4 -82.14 -20.49 -36.35
C ILE A 4 -82.32 -21.71 -35.39
N PRO A 5 -81.38 -22.67 -35.08
CA PRO A 5 -79.98 -22.44 -34.61
C PRO A 5 -78.90 -23.60 -34.66
N ARG A 6 -77.67 -23.30 -34.14
CA ARG A 6 -76.70 -24.15 -33.36
C ARG A 6 -76.06 -25.37 -34.06
N LEU A 7 -74.87 -25.93 -33.80
CA LEU A 7 -73.86 -26.06 -32.72
C LEU A 7 -72.73 -26.89 -33.43
N VAL A 8 -71.40 -26.71 -33.37
CA VAL A 8 -70.46 -26.89 -32.26
C VAL A 8 -69.09 -26.41 -32.77
N ALA A 9 -68.66 -25.25 -32.32
CA ALA A 9 -67.25 -24.89 -32.23
C ALA A 9 -66.85 -25.19 -30.79
N ALA A 10 -66.09 -26.27 -30.57
CA ALA A 10 -65.33 -26.58 -29.35
C ALA A 10 -65.03 -28.09 -29.31
N PHE A 11 -63.96 -28.50 -29.99
CA PHE A 11 -63.00 -29.46 -29.45
C PHE A 11 -61.83 -29.44 -30.41
N LEU A 12 -60.84 -28.62 -30.07
CA LEU A 12 -59.61 -29.15 -29.49
C LEU A 12 -58.80 -29.88 -30.57
N LEU A 13 -57.73 -29.24 -31.01
CA LEU A 13 -56.48 -29.31 -30.24
C LEU A 13 -56.08 -30.78 -30.10
N LEU A 14 -55.38 -31.26 -31.11
CA LEU A 14 -54.17 -32.03 -30.87
C LEU A 14 -53.38 -31.93 -32.18
N VAL A 15 -52.36 -31.06 -32.23
CA VAL A 15 -50.97 -31.53 -32.22
C VAL A 15 -50.72 -32.33 -33.50
N LEU A 16 -50.17 -31.75 -34.55
CA LEU A 16 -48.75 -31.42 -34.67
C LEU A 16 -48.64 -30.56 -35.96
N GLY A 17 -48.37 -29.26 -35.93
CA GLY A 17 -47.14 -28.61 -35.45
C GLY A 17 -46.14 -28.56 -36.61
N LEU A 18 -46.16 -27.51 -37.44
CA LEU A 18 -45.16 -26.42 -37.50
C LEU A 18 -43.74 -26.93 -37.85
N VAL A 19 -43.04 -26.47 -38.89
CA VAL A 19 -42.47 -25.12 -39.06
C VAL A 19 -42.06 -24.90 -40.53
N THR A 20 -42.46 -23.77 -41.12
CA THR A 20 -41.73 -23.12 -42.22
C THR A 20 -41.77 -21.61 -41.97
N VAL A 21 -40.65 -21.00 -41.61
CA VAL A 21 -40.42 -19.54 -41.52
C VAL A 21 -38.95 -19.33 -41.90
N ALA A 22 -38.69 -18.88 -43.13
CA ALA A 22 -38.30 -17.52 -43.50
C ALA A 22 -36.90 -17.12 -43.02
N ALA A 23 -36.01 -16.92 -43.99
CA ALA A 23 -34.67 -16.39 -43.82
C ALA A 23 -34.73 -14.96 -43.25
N VAL A 24 -34.08 -14.77 -42.12
CA VAL A 24 -33.69 -13.47 -41.55
C VAL A 24 -32.24 -13.23 -42.00
N PRO A 25 -31.84 -12.00 -42.39
CA PRO A 25 -30.43 -11.73 -42.65
C PRO A 25 -29.65 -11.96 -41.35
N ALA A 26 -28.53 -12.68 -41.43
CA ALA A 26 -27.60 -12.80 -40.32
C ALA A 26 -27.07 -11.40 -40.00
N VAL A 27 -27.56 -10.83 -38.91
CA VAL A 27 -26.86 -9.77 -38.19
C VAL A 27 -25.57 -10.43 -37.72
N ALA A 28 -24.42 -9.87 -38.10
CA ALA A 28 -23.14 -10.26 -37.52
C ALA A 28 -23.25 -10.01 -36.01
N GLN A 29 -23.36 -11.08 -35.24
CA GLN A 29 -23.18 -11.03 -33.79
C GLN A 29 -21.68 -10.79 -33.60
N THR A 30 -21.32 -9.61 -33.09
CA THR A 30 -19.98 -9.38 -32.52
C THR A 30 -19.85 -10.34 -31.34
N ASP A 31 -19.04 -11.38 -31.51
CA ASP A 31 -18.67 -12.28 -30.41
C ASP A 31 -17.90 -11.46 -29.38
N VAL A 32 -18.53 -11.20 -28.24
CA VAL A 32 -17.93 -10.47 -27.11
C VAL A 32 -16.77 -11.26 -26.47
N THR A 33 -16.65 -12.55 -26.79
CA THR A 33 -15.74 -13.51 -26.16
C THR A 33 -14.44 -13.78 -26.95
N ALA A 34 -14.28 -13.24 -28.16
CA ALA A 34 -13.04 -13.37 -28.92
C ALA A 34 -12.09 -12.21 -28.59
N PRO A 35 -10.79 -12.46 -28.34
CA PRO A 35 -9.80 -11.39 -28.22
C PRO A 35 -9.86 -10.54 -29.49
N PRO A 36 -9.82 -9.21 -29.35
CA PRO A 36 -10.17 -8.35 -30.46
C PRO A 36 -9.06 -8.47 -31.53
N GLU A 37 -9.44 -8.75 -32.78
CA GLU A 37 -8.51 -8.74 -33.93
C GLU A 37 -8.14 -7.28 -34.23
N CYS A 38 -7.33 -6.66 -33.37
CA CYS A 38 -7.06 -5.23 -33.44
C CYS A 38 -5.82 -4.92 -34.26
N GLY A 39 -5.82 -3.71 -34.84
CA GLY A 39 -4.72 -3.20 -35.64
C GLY A 39 -3.52 -2.73 -34.81
N GLU A 40 -2.72 -1.88 -35.44
CA GLU A 40 -1.56 -1.23 -34.86
C GLU A 40 -1.89 0.25 -34.63
N TYR A 41 -1.44 0.79 -33.51
CA TYR A 41 -1.55 2.22 -33.20
C TYR A 41 -0.20 2.76 -32.71
N GLU A 42 0.41 3.68 -33.46
CA GLU A 42 1.69 4.31 -33.09
C GLU A 42 2.76 3.28 -32.67
N GLU A 43 2.94 2.26 -33.52
CA GLU A 43 3.88 1.14 -33.36
C GLU A 43 3.52 0.12 -32.26
N VAL A 44 2.48 0.38 -31.47
CA VAL A 44 1.93 -0.60 -30.51
C VAL A 44 1.03 -1.59 -31.27
N VAL A 45 1.47 -2.85 -31.33
CA VAL A 45 0.76 -3.94 -32.01
C VAL A 45 -0.04 -4.75 -31.02
N CYS A 46 -1.37 -4.77 -31.17
CA CYS A 46 -2.25 -5.56 -30.32
C CYS A 46 -1.92 -7.06 -30.38
N ARG A 47 -1.79 -7.70 -29.22
CA ARG A 47 -1.49 -9.14 -29.07
C ARG A 47 -2.63 -9.96 -28.46
N GLY A 48 -3.77 -9.35 -28.18
CA GLY A 48 -4.90 -9.96 -27.49
C GLY A 48 -5.58 -8.98 -26.55
N TRP A 49 -6.10 -9.49 -25.43
CA TRP A 49 -6.61 -8.65 -24.34
C TRP A 49 -5.48 -7.94 -23.58
N PHE A 50 -4.28 -8.52 -23.56
CA PHE A 50 -3.07 -7.95 -22.98
C PHE A 50 -2.02 -7.67 -24.08
N THR A 51 -1.31 -6.54 -23.96
CA THR A 51 -0.20 -6.18 -24.84
C THR A 51 0.92 -5.54 -24.03
N ASP A 52 2.03 -6.27 -23.88
CA ASP A 52 3.27 -5.74 -23.34
C ASP A 52 4.18 -5.23 -24.48
N ASP A 53 4.16 -3.93 -24.71
CA ASP A 53 5.02 -3.24 -25.68
C ASP A 53 6.43 -3.00 -25.10
N ALA A 54 6.51 -2.76 -23.78
CA ALA A 54 7.75 -2.46 -23.07
C ALA A 54 8.61 -3.70 -22.79
N GLY A 55 8.02 -4.90 -22.77
CA GLY A 55 8.72 -6.17 -22.53
C GLY A 55 9.15 -6.36 -21.07
N VAL A 56 8.32 -5.92 -20.13
CA VAL A 56 8.56 -5.94 -18.68
C VAL A 56 7.81 -7.07 -17.95
N VAL A 57 6.98 -7.84 -18.66
CA VAL A 57 6.22 -8.97 -18.09
C VAL A 57 6.78 -10.30 -18.58
N ASP A 58 6.95 -11.25 -17.64
CA ASP A 58 7.52 -12.58 -17.92
C ASP A 58 6.46 -13.60 -18.41
N ASP A 59 5.21 -13.54 -17.90
CA ASP A 59 4.10 -14.45 -18.26
C ASP A 59 2.84 -13.70 -18.70
N ASP A 60 2.86 -13.19 -19.93
CA ASP A 60 1.71 -12.53 -20.59
C ASP A 60 0.44 -13.39 -20.59
N GLN A 61 0.60 -14.72 -20.72
CA GLN A 61 -0.53 -15.64 -20.85
C GLN A 61 -1.38 -15.69 -19.58
N ARG A 62 -0.75 -15.58 -18.40
CA ARG A 62 -1.46 -15.56 -17.12
C ARG A 62 -2.39 -14.35 -16.99
N ILE A 63 -1.95 -13.19 -17.45
CA ILE A 63 -2.73 -11.95 -17.47
C ILE A 63 -3.83 -12.05 -18.54
N GLU A 64 -3.50 -12.52 -19.73
CA GLU A 64 -4.45 -12.77 -20.83
C GLU A 64 -5.61 -13.67 -20.37
N ASP A 65 -5.30 -14.78 -19.69
CA ASP A 65 -6.30 -15.71 -19.16
C ASP A 65 -7.15 -15.05 -18.05
N ALA A 66 -6.58 -14.13 -17.27
CA ALA A 66 -7.29 -13.42 -16.21
C ALA A 66 -8.29 -12.42 -16.80
N ILE A 67 -7.86 -11.59 -17.76
CA ILE A 67 -8.75 -10.65 -18.45
C ILE A 67 -9.85 -11.41 -19.20
N GLY A 68 -9.51 -12.52 -19.87
CA GLY A 68 -10.48 -13.35 -20.57
C GLY A 68 -11.62 -13.88 -19.69
N ARG A 69 -11.36 -14.13 -18.39
CA ARG A 69 -12.40 -14.48 -17.41
C ARG A 69 -13.35 -13.33 -17.12
N LEU A 70 -12.83 -12.12 -16.92
CA LEU A 70 -13.66 -10.91 -16.69
C LEU A 70 -14.54 -10.63 -17.91
N VAL A 71 -13.96 -10.63 -19.12
CA VAL A 71 -14.69 -10.42 -20.36
C VAL A 71 -15.81 -11.45 -20.52
N SER A 72 -15.51 -12.73 -20.25
CA SER A 72 -16.50 -13.81 -20.34
C SER A 72 -17.61 -13.68 -19.29
N ARG A 73 -17.29 -13.14 -18.11
CA ARG A 73 -18.20 -13.03 -16.95
C ARG A 73 -19.12 -11.81 -17.05
N TYR A 74 -18.58 -10.64 -17.41
CA TYR A 74 -19.31 -9.37 -17.38
C TYR A 74 -19.71 -8.85 -18.77
N GLY A 75 -19.08 -9.34 -19.84
CA GLY A 75 -19.43 -8.97 -21.21
C GLY A 75 -18.88 -7.61 -21.66
N ASN A 76 -18.02 -6.98 -20.88
CA ASN A 76 -17.23 -5.81 -21.31
C ASN A 76 -15.97 -6.28 -22.03
N GLN A 77 -15.61 -5.64 -23.15
CA GLN A 77 -14.30 -5.86 -23.78
C GLN A 77 -13.23 -5.05 -23.05
N ILE A 78 -12.14 -5.70 -22.65
CA ILE A 78 -11.09 -5.07 -21.83
C ILE A 78 -9.74 -5.23 -22.53
N ALA A 79 -9.10 -4.12 -22.89
CA ALA A 79 -7.74 -4.12 -23.40
C ALA A 79 -6.79 -3.55 -22.34
N MET A 80 -5.71 -4.26 -22.05
CA MET A 80 -4.68 -3.83 -21.11
C MET A 80 -3.35 -3.71 -21.84
N VAL A 81 -2.68 -2.57 -21.73
CA VAL A 81 -1.47 -2.24 -22.50
C VAL A 81 -0.41 -1.64 -21.60
N ILE A 82 0.82 -2.12 -21.70
CA ILE A 82 2.01 -1.51 -21.07
C ILE A 82 2.87 -0.93 -22.19
N VAL A 83 3.25 0.35 -22.05
CA VAL A 83 4.11 1.06 -23.02
C VAL A 83 5.25 1.77 -22.29
N ASP A 84 6.37 1.97 -23.01
CA ASP A 84 7.47 2.80 -22.52
C ASP A 84 7.03 4.26 -22.30
N ASP A 85 6.26 4.83 -23.25
CA ASP A 85 5.75 6.20 -23.20
C ASP A 85 4.44 6.37 -24.01
N SER A 86 3.65 7.41 -23.69
CA SER A 86 2.41 7.78 -24.41
C SER A 86 2.62 8.65 -25.65
N ARG A 87 3.79 8.55 -26.31
CA ARG A 87 4.13 9.21 -27.59
C ARG A 87 3.87 10.72 -27.58
N GLY A 88 4.18 11.38 -26.46
CA GLY A 88 4.02 12.83 -26.27
C GLY A 88 2.58 13.29 -25.97
N ARG A 89 1.66 12.39 -25.63
CA ARG A 89 0.30 12.67 -25.15
C ARG A 89 0.15 12.33 -23.67
N THR A 90 -0.97 12.77 -23.09
CA THR A 90 -1.31 12.29 -21.75
C THR A 90 -1.71 10.80 -21.81
N PRO A 91 -1.43 10.01 -20.76
CA PRO A 91 -1.75 8.57 -20.77
C PRO A 91 -3.25 8.31 -20.97
N GLY A 92 -4.11 9.16 -20.42
CA GLY A 92 -5.56 9.06 -20.63
C GLY A 92 -5.99 9.30 -22.09
N GLU A 93 -5.41 10.29 -22.77
CA GLU A 93 -5.67 10.53 -24.20
C GLU A 93 -5.12 9.39 -25.06
N PHE A 94 -3.91 8.91 -24.75
CA PHE A 94 -3.30 7.80 -25.48
C PHE A 94 -4.08 6.49 -25.31
N ALA A 95 -4.56 6.19 -24.10
CA ALA A 95 -5.43 5.05 -23.82
C ALA A 95 -6.75 5.13 -24.59
N ALA A 96 -7.39 6.29 -24.61
CA ALA A 96 -8.61 6.51 -25.38
C ALA A 96 -8.38 6.35 -26.90
N ASP A 97 -7.26 6.85 -27.41
CA ASP A 97 -6.88 6.73 -28.81
C ASP A 97 -6.57 5.28 -29.21
N ILE A 98 -5.90 4.51 -28.34
CA ILE A 98 -5.73 3.06 -28.51
C ILE A 98 -7.10 2.38 -28.59
N GLY A 99 -8.00 2.66 -27.64
CA GLY A 99 -9.34 2.07 -27.63
C GLY A 99 -10.12 2.35 -28.92
N ASN A 100 -10.06 3.58 -29.41
CA ASN A 100 -10.69 3.99 -30.67
C ASN A 100 -10.04 3.34 -31.90
N ALA A 101 -8.72 3.23 -31.94
CA ALA A 101 -7.98 2.65 -33.05
C ALA A 101 -8.16 1.13 -33.14
N TRP A 102 -8.19 0.46 -31.99
CA TRP A 102 -8.33 -0.98 -31.86
C TRP A 102 -9.79 -1.44 -31.89
N GLY A 103 -10.74 -0.52 -31.69
CA GLY A 103 -12.17 -0.82 -31.66
C GLY A 103 -12.55 -1.61 -30.41
N VAL A 104 -11.99 -1.25 -29.26
CA VAL A 104 -12.27 -1.90 -27.97
C VAL A 104 -13.68 -1.52 -27.52
N GLY A 105 -14.57 -2.52 -27.43
CA GLY A 105 -15.97 -2.35 -27.07
C GLY A 105 -16.92 -2.83 -28.17
N THR A 106 -18.16 -3.09 -27.77
CA THR A 106 -19.25 -3.44 -28.69
C THR A 106 -19.85 -2.20 -29.36
N THR A 107 -20.91 -2.38 -30.14
CA THR A 107 -21.71 -1.26 -30.67
C THR A 107 -22.32 -0.36 -29.58
N ALA A 108 -22.28 -0.80 -28.31
CA ALA A 108 -22.70 0.00 -27.17
C ALA A 108 -21.60 0.94 -26.64
N ASN A 109 -20.36 0.87 -27.15
CA ASN A 109 -19.17 1.59 -26.63
C ASN A 109 -18.83 1.22 -25.17
N ASP A 110 -18.98 -0.05 -24.80
CA ASP A 110 -18.78 -0.62 -23.46
C ASP A 110 -17.37 -1.17 -23.20
N GLY A 111 -16.39 -0.78 -24.03
CA GLY A 111 -15.00 -1.20 -23.91
C GLY A 111 -14.25 -0.45 -22.82
N ILE A 112 -13.25 -1.08 -22.22
CA ILE A 112 -12.39 -0.48 -21.19
C ILE A 112 -10.94 -0.67 -21.62
N VAL A 113 -10.17 0.42 -21.67
CA VAL A 113 -8.73 0.36 -21.90
C VAL A 113 -8.00 0.71 -20.61
N VAL A 114 -7.08 -0.14 -20.20
CA VAL A 114 -6.10 0.17 -19.15
C VAL A 114 -4.74 0.34 -19.82
N LEU A 115 -4.13 1.51 -19.64
CA LEU A 115 -2.80 1.80 -20.12
C LEU A 115 -1.87 2.04 -18.94
N VAL A 116 -0.72 1.36 -18.91
CA VAL A 116 0.40 1.65 -18.01
C VAL A 116 1.51 2.32 -18.82
N ASP A 117 1.81 3.57 -18.50
CA ASP A 117 2.91 4.35 -19.09
C ASP A 117 4.10 4.34 -18.12
N LEU A 118 5.21 3.70 -18.53
CA LEU A 118 6.40 3.55 -17.69
C LEU A 118 7.21 4.85 -17.53
N GLU A 119 7.25 5.72 -18.55
CA GLU A 119 7.93 7.02 -18.49
C GLU A 119 7.18 8.00 -17.59
N GLN A 120 5.86 8.10 -17.75
CA GLN A 120 5.01 9.00 -16.95
C GLN A 120 4.61 8.40 -15.60
N ARG A 121 4.89 7.11 -15.38
CA ARG A 121 4.62 6.39 -14.14
C ARG A 121 3.15 6.44 -13.76
N PHE A 122 2.28 6.24 -14.74
CA PHE A 122 0.86 6.50 -14.62
C PHE A 122 0.03 5.38 -15.25
N THR A 123 -1.00 4.96 -14.51
CA THR A 123 -2.00 4.01 -15.00
C THR A 123 -3.26 4.78 -15.37
N ALA A 124 -3.64 4.76 -16.64
CA ALA A 124 -4.88 5.35 -17.12
C ALA A 124 -5.95 4.27 -17.33
N VAL A 125 -7.11 4.44 -16.70
CA VAL A 125 -8.31 3.63 -16.98
C VAL A 125 -9.26 4.47 -17.82
N SER A 126 -9.47 4.05 -19.07
CA SER A 126 -10.29 4.75 -20.07
C SER A 126 -11.51 3.90 -20.43
N PRO A 127 -12.65 4.09 -19.74
CA PRO A 127 -13.90 3.45 -20.10
C PRO A 127 -14.56 4.14 -21.30
N GLY A 128 -15.16 3.36 -22.18
CA GLY A 128 -15.98 3.85 -23.29
C GLY A 128 -17.30 4.44 -22.81
N SER A 129 -17.93 5.28 -23.65
CA SER A 129 -19.16 6.01 -23.29
C SER A 129 -20.37 5.14 -22.94
N GLY A 130 -20.31 3.84 -23.24
CA GLY A 130 -21.33 2.83 -22.94
C GLY A 130 -21.20 2.22 -21.55
N VAL A 131 -20.04 2.36 -20.90
CA VAL A 131 -19.82 1.96 -19.51
C VAL A 131 -20.37 3.08 -18.62
N GLN A 132 -21.64 2.96 -18.24
CA GLN A 132 -22.25 3.86 -17.26
C GLN A 132 -21.72 3.50 -15.88
N ASP A 133 -21.06 4.46 -15.23
CA ASP A 133 -20.64 4.41 -13.82
C ASP A 133 -19.70 3.23 -13.46
N LEU A 134 -18.54 3.10 -14.14
CA LEU A 134 -17.45 2.28 -13.59
C LEU A 134 -17.02 2.88 -12.25
N PRO A 135 -17.27 2.21 -11.10
CA PRO A 135 -16.93 2.74 -9.81
C PRO A 135 -15.42 2.84 -9.68
N ASP A 136 -14.95 3.99 -9.21
CA ASP A 136 -13.56 4.21 -8.79
C ASP A 136 -12.45 3.83 -9.82
N PRO A 137 -12.39 4.46 -11.00
CA PRO A 137 -11.31 4.25 -11.96
C PRO A 137 -9.91 4.53 -11.37
N ASP A 138 -9.83 5.46 -10.41
CA ASP A 138 -8.60 5.83 -9.72
C ASP A 138 -8.16 4.72 -8.74
N GLY A 139 -9.09 4.06 -8.04
CA GLY A 139 -8.81 2.90 -7.20
C GLY A 139 -8.36 1.67 -8.00
N ILE A 140 -8.94 1.46 -9.19
CA ILE A 140 -8.47 0.42 -10.13
C ILE A 140 -7.04 0.69 -10.57
N ALA A 141 -6.73 1.94 -10.95
CA ALA A 141 -5.38 2.37 -11.29
C ALA A 141 -4.41 2.21 -10.09
N GLY A 142 -4.88 2.58 -8.89
CA GLY A 142 -4.10 2.55 -7.66
C GLY A 142 -3.77 1.16 -7.12
N ALA A 143 -4.57 0.14 -7.46
CA ALA A 143 -4.38 -1.24 -7.01
C ALA A 143 -3.01 -1.83 -7.37
N ALA A 144 -2.38 -1.35 -8.45
CA ALA A 144 -1.06 -1.79 -8.88
C ALA A 144 0.11 -0.97 -8.34
N ASN A 145 -0.12 0.18 -7.70
CA ASN A 145 0.95 1.13 -7.38
C ASN A 145 2.04 0.52 -6.50
N SER A 146 1.66 -0.30 -5.52
CA SER A 146 2.62 -0.98 -4.63
C SER A 146 3.46 -2.04 -5.36
N PHE A 147 2.88 -2.72 -6.35
CA PHE A 147 3.55 -3.72 -7.17
C PHE A 147 4.49 -3.06 -8.17
N PHE A 148 4.04 -2.02 -8.88
CA PHE A 148 4.88 -1.26 -9.81
C PHE A 148 6.05 -0.56 -9.10
N ALA A 149 5.85 -0.07 -7.88
CA ALA A 149 6.93 0.46 -7.06
C ALA A 149 7.98 -0.60 -6.66
N ALA A 150 7.62 -1.88 -6.71
CA ALA A 150 8.51 -3.01 -6.46
C ALA A 150 9.05 -3.68 -7.74
N ASP A 151 8.87 -3.04 -8.91
CA ASP A 151 9.16 -3.61 -10.24
C ASP A 151 8.42 -4.94 -10.54
N ASP A 152 7.34 -5.24 -9.82
CA ASP A 152 6.47 -6.39 -10.05
C ASP A 152 5.34 -6.02 -11.02
N PHE A 153 5.68 -5.90 -12.31
CA PHE A 153 4.71 -5.53 -13.34
C PHE A 153 3.64 -6.63 -13.55
N GLU A 154 4.01 -7.91 -13.47
CA GLU A 154 3.05 -9.01 -13.55
C GLU A 154 2.03 -8.95 -12.39
N GLY A 155 2.52 -8.80 -11.15
CA GLY A 155 1.69 -8.65 -9.96
C GLY A 155 0.79 -7.43 -10.03
N GLY A 156 1.31 -6.29 -10.49
CA GLY A 156 0.53 -5.06 -10.68
C GLY A 156 -0.59 -5.23 -11.71
N MET A 157 -0.31 -5.83 -12.85
CA MET A 157 -1.35 -6.10 -13.86
C MET A 157 -2.45 -7.04 -13.32
N LEU A 158 -2.08 -8.08 -12.58
CA LEU A 158 -3.05 -8.97 -11.94
C LEU A 158 -3.86 -8.26 -10.84
N ALA A 159 -3.25 -7.33 -10.10
CA ALA A 159 -3.94 -6.51 -9.11
C ALA A 159 -4.99 -5.59 -9.76
N ILE A 160 -4.67 -4.96 -10.90
CA ILE A 160 -5.64 -4.19 -11.68
C ILE A 160 -6.79 -5.09 -12.15
N VAL A 161 -6.50 -6.31 -12.64
CA VAL A 161 -7.56 -7.26 -13.03
C VAL A 161 -8.47 -7.59 -11.85
N GLY A 162 -7.91 -7.79 -10.65
CA GLY A 162 -8.70 -8.03 -9.43
C GLY A 162 -9.59 -6.84 -9.04
N ALA A 163 -9.04 -5.62 -9.05
CA ALA A 163 -9.79 -4.40 -8.76
C ALA A 163 -10.89 -4.13 -9.81
N MET A 164 -10.59 -4.38 -11.09
CA MET A 164 -11.56 -4.30 -12.18
C MET A 164 -12.69 -5.31 -12.02
N GLU A 165 -12.39 -6.55 -11.57
CA GLU A 165 -13.41 -7.56 -11.29
C GLU A 165 -14.38 -7.09 -10.20
N GLN A 166 -13.87 -6.48 -9.13
CA GLN A 166 -14.69 -5.93 -8.06
C GLN A 166 -15.57 -4.78 -8.56
N ALA A 167 -14.99 -3.82 -9.30
CA ALA A 167 -15.71 -2.69 -9.86
C ALA A 167 -16.82 -3.14 -10.84
N LEU A 168 -16.53 -4.14 -11.68
CA LEU A 168 -17.53 -4.71 -12.60
C LEU A 168 -18.59 -5.53 -11.88
N ALA A 169 -18.24 -6.22 -10.79
CA ALA A 169 -19.22 -6.93 -9.95
C ALA A 169 -20.23 -5.95 -9.34
N ASP A 170 -19.78 -4.80 -8.84
CA ASP A 170 -20.63 -3.77 -8.25
C ASP A 170 -21.61 -3.17 -9.28
N VAL A 171 -21.17 -3.02 -10.54
CA VAL A 171 -22.02 -2.55 -11.66
C VAL A 171 -23.07 -3.60 -12.08
N HIS A 172 -22.71 -4.89 -12.08
CA HIS A 172 -23.55 -5.97 -12.62
C HIS A 172 -24.39 -6.71 -11.56
N GLY A 173 -24.18 -6.45 -10.25
CA GLY A 173 -24.41 -7.44 -9.20
C GLY A 173 -25.21 -7.03 -7.96
N GLY A 174 -26.14 -6.08 -8.06
CA GLY A 174 -27.28 -5.97 -7.12
C GLY A 174 -28.23 -7.18 -7.18
N THR A 175 -27.71 -8.41 -7.06
CA THR A 175 -28.34 -9.70 -6.71
C THR A 175 -27.24 -10.77 -6.75
N ILE A 176 -26.73 -11.20 -5.59
CA ILE A 176 -25.95 -12.44 -5.48
C ILE A 176 -26.94 -13.58 -5.20
N ASP A 177 -26.95 -14.60 -6.06
CA ASP A 177 -27.63 -15.87 -5.82
C ASP A 177 -26.77 -16.70 -4.83
N PRO A 178 -27.28 -17.21 -3.69
CA PRO A 178 -26.44 -17.70 -2.58
C PRO A 178 -25.83 -19.11 -2.74
N ASP A 179 -25.87 -19.72 -3.93
CA ASP A 179 -25.58 -21.16 -4.11
C ASP A 179 -24.37 -21.46 -5.01
N GLU A 180 -23.23 -20.77 -4.83
CA GLU A 180 -21.95 -21.23 -5.40
C GLU A 180 -20.90 -21.48 -4.29
N GLU A 181 -20.52 -22.75 -4.13
CA GLU A 181 -19.56 -23.22 -3.13
C GLU A 181 -18.12 -22.70 -3.39
N PRO A 182 -17.29 -22.52 -2.35
CA PRO A 182 -15.90 -22.09 -2.50
C PRO A 182 -15.07 -23.15 -3.23
N ILE A 183 -14.20 -22.70 -4.12
CA ILE A 183 -13.24 -23.56 -4.84
C ILE A 183 -12.26 -24.16 -3.82
N ALA A 184 -12.31 -25.49 -3.68
CA ALA A 184 -11.39 -26.27 -2.86
C ALA A 184 -9.96 -26.24 -3.45
N GLU A 185 -8.97 -26.04 -2.58
CA GLU A 185 -7.55 -26.21 -2.87
C GLU A 185 -7.27 -27.67 -3.35
N PRO A 186 -6.34 -27.90 -4.29
CA PRO A 186 -6.00 -29.25 -4.69
C PRO A 186 -5.17 -29.94 -3.60
N GLU A 187 -5.77 -30.93 -2.94
CA GLU A 187 -5.09 -31.86 -2.04
C GLU A 187 -4.03 -32.68 -2.79
N GLU A 188 -2.81 -32.73 -2.23
CA GLU A 188 -1.75 -33.65 -2.62
C GLU A 188 -2.16 -35.09 -2.23
N GLU A 189 -2.50 -35.94 -3.20
CA GLU A 189 -2.67 -37.38 -2.95
C GLU A 189 -1.56 -38.24 -3.54
N GLU A 190 -1.04 -39.09 -2.65
CA GLU A 190 0.06 -40.01 -2.78
C GLU A 190 -0.14 -41.06 -3.88
N ARG A 191 0.97 -41.41 -4.55
CA ARG A 191 1.06 -42.57 -5.44
C ARG A 191 1.11 -43.86 -4.61
N GLU A 192 0.20 -44.80 -4.86
CA GLU A 192 0.61 -46.21 -4.98
C GLU A 192 -0.32 -47.12 -5.80
N SER A 193 0.30 -47.80 -6.78
CA SER A 193 0.17 -49.22 -7.11
C SER A 193 -1.13 -49.80 -7.72
N ARG A 194 -0.92 -50.25 -8.98
CA ARG A 194 -1.36 -51.52 -9.64
C ARG A 194 -2.78 -51.61 -10.25
N GLY A 195 -2.75 -51.89 -11.55
CA GLY A 195 -3.17 -53.23 -12.03
C GLY A 195 -4.26 -53.22 -13.11
N GLY A 196 -3.84 -53.40 -14.37
CA GLY A 196 -4.70 -53.40 -15.55
C GLY A 196 -5.78 -54.49 -15.63
N GLY A 197 -6.68 -54.31 -16.62
CA GLY A 197 -7.43 -55.42 -17.22
C GLY A 197 -8.73 -55.02 -17.94
N GLY A 198 -8.69 -55.03 -19.29
CA GLY A 198 -9.78 -55.34 -20.25
C GLY A 198 -11.01 -54.42 -20.31
N GLY A 199 -11.62 -54.07 -21.45
CA GLY A 199 -11.47 -54.44 -22.86
C GLY A 199 -12.82 -54.33 -23.58
N LEU A 200 -12.78 -53.95 -24.89
CA LEU A 200 -13.71 -54.32 -25.99
C LEU A 200 -15.13 -53.69 -26.02
N VAL A 201 -15.79 -53.29 -27.12
CA VAL A 201 -15.67 -53.29 -28.62
C VAL A 201 -16.56 -52.12 -29.14
N VAL A 202 -16.44 -51.55 -30.34
CA VAL A 202 -17.12 -51.99 -31.59
C VAL A 202 -16.46 -51.33 -32.83
N LEU A 203 -16.17 -52.19 -33.81
CA LEU A 203 -15.61 -51.95 -35.15
C LEU A 203 -16.60 -51.32 -36.13
N GLY A 204 -16.06 -50.54 -37.09
CA GLY A 204 -16.81 -49.97 -38.23
C GLY A 204 -15.96 -49.55 -39.45
N VAL A 205 -15.05 -50.43 -39.90
CA VAL A 205 -14.54 -50.66 -41.29
C VAL A 205 -14.14 -49.46 -42.22
N VAL A 206 -12.82 -49.33 -42.38
CA VAL A 206 -11.98 -49.24 -43.61
C VAL A 206 -12.19 -48.09 -44.63
N GLY A 207 -11.14 -47.27 -44.72
CA GLY A 207 -10.74 -46.50 -45.90
C GLY A 207 -9.24 -46.19 -45.87
N LEU A 208 -8.42 -47.21 -46.16
CA LEU A 208 -6.96 -47.12 -46.28
C LEU A 208 -6.59 -46.33 -47.55
N VAL A 209 -6.23 -45.06 -47.40
CA VAL A 209 -5.29 -44.37 -48.30
C VAL A 209 -4.04 -44.07 -47.50
N ALA A 210 -2.92 -44.46 -48.06
CA ALA A 210 -1.64 -44.63 -47.41
C ALA A 210 -0.85 -43.32 -47.28
N LEU A 211 -0.03 -43.29 -46.23
CA LEU A 211 1.30 -42.65 -46.14
C LEU A 211 1.37 -41.12 -46.18
N GLY A 212 1.57 -40.54 -44.99
CA GLY A 212 2.16 -39.20 -44.81
C GLY A 212 1.49 -38.42 -43.69
N GLY A 213 1.94 -38.56 -42.44
CA GLY A 213 1.39 -37.73 -41.36
C GLY A 213 1.60 -38.17 -39.92
N ILE A 214 2.44 -39.17 -39.63
CA ILE A 214 2.89 -39.46 -38.25
C ILE A 214 4.33 -38.97 -38.14
N GLY A 215 4.50 -37.71 -37.77
CA GLY A 215 5.82 -37.11 -37.60
C GLY A 215 5.80 -35.74 -36.91
N ALA A 216 4.70 -34.99 -36.97
CA ALA A 216 4.65 -33.66 -36.36
C ALA A 216 4.38 -33.69 -34.84
N SER A 217 3.53 -34.60 -34.34
CA SER A 217 3.13 -34.61 -32.92
C SER A 217 4.18 -35.20 -31.96
N THR A 218 5.06 -36.09 -32.43
CA THR A 218 6.17 -36.64 -31.61
C THR A 218 7.40 -35.75 -31.64
N ILE A 219 7.64 -34.99 -32.71
CA ILE A 219 8.74 -34.02 -32.79
C ILE A 219 8.45 -32.78 -31.95
N ALA A 220 7.19 -32.29 -31.95
CA ALA A 220 6.78 -31.18 -31.08
C ALA A 220 6.91 -31.55 -29.59
N LYS A 221 6.39 -32.72 -29.19
CA LYS A 221 6.47 -33.20 -27.80
C LYS A 221 7.90 -33.49 -27.33
N ARG A 222 8.79 -33.92 -28.25
CA ARG A 222 10.21 -34.14 -27.96
C ARG A 222 11.01 -32.84 -27.90
N ARG A 223 10.65 -31.81 -28.69
CA ARG A 223 11.23 -30.46 -28.58
C ARG A 223 10.84 -29.79 -27.27
N GLU A 224 9.57 -29.92 -26.87
CA GLU A 224 9.07 -29.42 -25.58
C GLU A 224 9.75 -30.10 -24.38
N GLN A 225 9.92 -31.44 -24.44
CA GLN A 225 10.65 -32.19 -23.41
C GLN A 225 12.15 -31.84 -23.38
N ASN A 226 12.78 -31.64 -24.53
CA ASN A 226 14.18 -31.21 -24.61
C ASN A 226 14.38 -29.78 -24.10
N GLY A 227 13.41 -28.88 -24.34
CA GLY A 227 13.39 -27.52 -23.76
C GLY A 227 13.39 -27.58 -22.23
N LYS A 228 12.43 -28.32 -21.66
CA LYS A 228 12.33 -28.54 -20.20
C LYS A 228 13.60 -29.14 -19.56
N VAL A 229 14.35 -29.97 -20.30
CA VAL A 229 15.64 -30.52 -19.83
C VAL A 229 16.73 -29.45 -19.89
N ASN A 230 16.79 -28.66 -20.95
CA ASN A 230 17.76 -27.57 -21.09
C ASN A 230 17.54 -26.48 -20.04
N ASP A 231 16.29 -26.10 -19.78
CA ASP A 231 15.94 -25.10 -18.75
C ASP A 231 16.35 -25.58 -17.36
N ARG A 232 16.06 -26.84 -17.04
CA ARG A 232 16.53 -27.46 -15.79
C ARG A 232 18.05 -27.47 -15.69
N ARG A 233 18.76 -27.80 -16.78
CA ARG A 233 20.23 -27.83 -16.80
C ARG A 233 20.83 -26.44 -16.66
N LYS A 234 20.22 -25.43 -17.29
CA LYS A 234 20.57 -24.01 -17.12
C LYS A 234 20.45 -23.61 -15.65
N ASN A 235 19.30 -23.88 -15.01
CA ASN A 235 19.11 -23.58 -13.60
C ASN A 235 20.16 -24.27 -12.70
N LEU A 236 20.52 -25.53 -12.99
CA LEU A 236 21.56 -26.23 -12.22
C LEU A 236 22.97 -25.65 -12.37
N ILE A 237 23.27 -25.06 -13.54
CA ILE A 237 24.54 -24.36 -13.78
C ILE A 237 24.49 -22.97 -13.15
N ASP A 238 23.38 -22.26 -13.27
CA ASP A 238 23.15 -20.96 -12.64
C ASP A 238 23.27 -21.08 -11.11
N ASP A 239 22.68 -22.12 -10.50
CA ASP A 239 22.85 -22.45 -9.07
C ASP A 239 24.32 -22.69 -8.67
N ASP A 240 25.10 -23.31 -9.56
CA ASP A 240 26.52 -23.55 -9.30
C ASP A 240 27.35 -22.27 -9.48
N LEU A 241 26.98 -21.39 -10.41
CA LEU A 241 27.61 -20.09 -10.61
C LEU A 241 27.25 -19.09 -9.51
N ALA A 242 26.04 -19.12 -8.98
CA ALA A 242 25.58 -18.29 -7.86
C ALA A 242 26.47 -18.45 -6.62
N LYS A 243 27.13 -19.60 -6.44
CA LYS A 243 28.11 -19.83 -5.35
C LYS A 243 29.37 -18.97 -5.44
N LEU A 244 29.62 -18.32 -6.57
CA LEU A 244 30.70 -17.33 -6.73
C LEU A 244 30.37 -15.99 -6.05
N GLU A 245 29.08 -15.73 -5.81
CA GLU A 245 28.65 -14.55 -5.07
C GLU A 245 29.01 -14.73 -3.60
N PRO A 246 29.76 -13.77 -3.01
CA PRO A 246 30.04 -13.78 -1.58
C PRO A 246 28.74 -13.64 -0.79
N ALA A 247 28.60 -14.42 0.27
CA ALA A 247 27.50 -14.23 1.21
C ALA A 247 27.78 -13.01 2.11
N GLY A 248 26.73 -12.33 2.60
CA GLY A 248 26.88 -11.12 3.42
C GLY A 248 27.77 -11.31 4.66
N HIS A 249 27.71 -12.48 5.30
CA HIS A 249 28.55 -12.81 6.47
C HIS A 249 30.05 -12.99 6.13
N GLU A 250 30.41 -13.09 4.86
CA GLU A 250 31.81 -13.17 4.40
C GLU A 250 32.42 -11.79 4.15
N LEU A 251 31.60 -10.74 4.18
CA LEU A 251 32.02 -9.36 3.95
C LEU A 251 32.22 -8.64 5.29
N PRO A 252 33.16 -7.68 5.38
CA PRO A 252 33.35 -6.90 6.59
C PRO A 252 32.07 -6.13 6.91
N ARG A 253 31.64 -6.11 8.18
CA ARG A 253 30.52 -5.29 8.63
C ARG A 253 31.04 -4.24 9.60
N VAL A 254 30.47 -3.04 9.55
CA VAL A 254 30.98 -1.90 10.33
C VAL A 254 30.96 -2.20 11.84
N GLU A 255 29.92 -2.88 12.29
CA GLU A 255 29.69 -3.25 13.69
C GLU A 255 30.75 -4.22 14.21
N ASP A 256 31.39 -5.02 13.33
CA ASP A 256 32.47 -5.92 13.73
C ASP A 256 33.73 -5.12 14.13
N TYR A 257 33.86 -3.87 13.67
CA TYR A 257 35.03 -3.00 13.85
C TYR A 257 34.73 -1.75 14.70
N ASP A 258 33.52 -1.62 15.24
CA ASP A 258 33.15 -0.52 16.13
C ASP A 258 33.96 -0.58 17.42
N LEU A 259 34.34 0.59 17.91
CA LEU A 259 35.04 0.75 19.17
C LEU A 259 34.03 1.02 20.27
N ASP A 260 34.24 0.40 21.44
CA ASP A 260 33.43 0.70 22.61
C ASP A 260 33.68 2.14 23.06
N ALA A 261 32.59 2.91 23.18
CA ALA A 261 32.64 4.26 23.73
C ALA A 261 33.24 4.24 25.14
N THR A 262 34.37 4.91 25.31
CA THR A 262 34.93 5.13 26.65
C THR A 262 34.10 6.21 27.32
N ALA A 263 33.39 5.89 28.41
CA ALA A 263 32.61 6.87 29.17
C ALA A 263 33.54 7.97 29.72
N THR A 264 33.56 9.10 29.03
CA THR A 264 34.26 10.33 29.43
C THR A 264 33.33 11.29 30.16
N GLY A 265 32.01 11.09 30.05
CA GLY A 265 30.99 11.97 30.61
C GLY A 265 30.82 13.23 29.77
N ALA A 266 31.10 13.16 28.48
CA ALA A 266 30.96 14.28 27.55
C ALA A 266 29.49 14.46 27.19
N ASP A 267 28.97 15.66 27.42
CA ASP A 267 27.58 16.00 27.10
C ASP A 267 27.52 17.43 26.57
N ALA A 268 27.61 17.55 25.25
CA ALA A 268 27.62 18.83 24.57
C ALA A 268 26.19 19.33 24.32
N ALA A 269 26.07 20.60 23.92
CA ALA A 269 24.78 21.13 23.51
C ALA A 269 24.31 20.43 22.22
N THR A 270 23.00 20.15 22.11
CA THR A 270 22.39 19.47 20.95
C THR A 270 22.78 20.14 19.63
N ALA A 271 22.81 21.47 19.57
CA ALA A 271 23.23 22.19 18.36
C ALA A 271 24.68 21.84 17.93
N GLN A 272 25.60 21.68 18.89
CA GLN A 272 26.99 21.33 18.59
C GLN A 272 27.12 19.88 18.13
N VAL A 273 26.31 18.96 18.68
CA VAL A 273 26.25 17.58 18.21
C VAL A 273 25.66 17.52 16.80
N VAL A 274 24.59 18.26 16.51
CA VAL A 274 24.02 18.37 15.16
C VAL A 274 25.05 18.87 14.15
N GLU A 275 25.87 19.88 14.49
CA GLU A 275 26.97 20.33 13.64
C GLU A 275 27.98 19.21 13.33
N VAL A 276 28.32 18.38 14.32
CA VAL A 276 29.18 17.21 14.12
C VAL A 276 28.52 16.19 13.19
N LEU A 277 27.25 15.86 13.42
CA LEU A 277 26.53 14.88 12.60
C LEU A 277 26.41 15.37 11.14
N ALA A 278 26.06 16.64 10.94
CA ALA A 278 25.97 17.25 9.61
C ALA A 278 27.33 17.30 8.90
N ALA A 279 28.43 17.53 9.63
CA ALA A 279 29.77 17.46 9.06
C ALA A 279 30.12 16.04 8.60
N ILE A 280 29.78 15.02 9.40
CA ILE A 280 30.00 13.61 9.04
C ILE A 280 29.14 13.23 7.81
N ASP A 281 27.85 13.59 7.80
CA ASP A 281 26.94 13.35 6.67
C ASP A 281 27.47 13.95 5.36
N ALA A 282 28.01 15.16 5.44
CA ALA A 282 28.58 15.87 4.30
C ALA A 282 30.02 15.45 3.94
N GLY A 283 30.63 14.50 4.66
CA GLY A 283 32.01 14.05 4.42
C GLY A 283 33.09 15.08 4.79
N ASN A 284 32.78 16.02 5.70
CA ASN A 284 33.67 17.10 6.13
C ASN A 284 34.42 16.77 7.43
N ASP A 285 35.67 17.21 7.53
CA ASP A 285 36.49 17.04 8.75
C ASP A 285 35.80 17.63 9.99
N VAL A 286 35.84 16.88 11.10
CA VAL A 286 35.27 17.29 12.39
C VAL A 286 36.38 17.74 13.35
N THR A 287 36.21 18.89 14.00
CA THR A 287 37.21 19.42 14.95
C THR A 287 36.72 19.54 16.39
N ASN A 288 35.41 19.44 16.65
CA ASN A 288 34.83 19.64 17.98
C ASN A 288 34.88 18.35 18.83
N ASP A 289 36.01 18.15 19.51
CA ASP A 289 36.31 16.95 20.30
C ASP A 289 35.26 16.62 21.40
N GLU A 290 34.69 17.62 22.08
CA GLU A 290 33.67 17.41 23.11
C GLU A 290 32.34 16.94 22.50
N ALA A 291 31.88 17.61 21.44
CA ALA A 291 30.64 17.23 20.75
C ALA A 291 30.77 15.88 20.03
N THR A 292 31.94 15.54 19.48
CA THR A 292 32.19 14.22 18.88
C THR A 292 32.12 13.11 19.93
N ARG A 293 32.70 13.30 21.12
CA ARG A 293 32.55 12.31 22.21
C ARG A 293 31.12 12.19 22.70
N SER A 294 30.41 13.32 22.82
CA SER A 294 28.99 13.31 23.19
C SER A 294 28.14 12.54 22.17
N ALA A 295 28.38 12.72 20.87
CA ALA A 295 27.71 11.97 19.80
C ALA A 295 28.02 10.46 19.88
N TRP A 296 29.27 10.08 20.22
CA TRP A 296 29.65 8.66 20.37
C TRP A 296 29.05 8.02 21.62
N GLU A 297 29.09 8.71 22.77
CA GLU A 297 28.52 8.22 24.04
C GLU A 297 26.99 8.08 23.97
N THR A 298 26.33 8.87 23.14
CA THR A 298 24.88 8.79 22.88
C THR A 298 24.52 7.82 21.74
N GLY A 299 25.51 7.18 21.10
CA GLY A 299 25.30 6.21 20.02
C GLY A 299 24.84 6.82 18.69
N LEU A 300 24.99 8.14 18.51
CA LEU A 300 24.65 8.85 17.26
C LEU A 300 25.73 8.66 16.19
N ILE A 301 26.96 8.34 16.59
CA ILE A 301 28.04 7.95 15.67
C ILE A 301 28.70 6.65 16.14
N ALA A 302 29.20 5.87 15.18
CA ALA A 302 30.09 4.74 15.44
C ALA A 302 31.52 5.16 15.12
N VAL A 303 32.48 4.75 15.96
CA VAL A 303 33.90 5.05 15.77
C VAL A 303 34.61 3.76 15.45
N VAL A 304 35.20 3.67 14.27
CA VAL A 304 35.63 2.40 13.67
C VAL A 304 37.15 2.25 13.68
N ASP A 305 37.63 1.06 14.02
CA ASP A 305 39.02 0.66 13.81
C ASP A 305 39.29 0.39 12.31
N ARG A 306 39.48 1.48 11.56
CA ARG A 306 39.75 1.44 10.12
C ARG A 306 41.01 0.64 9.79
N GLU A 307 42.07 0.76 10.60
CA GLU A 307 43.32 0.06 10.35
C GLU A 307 43.12 -1.46 10.42
N ARG A 308 42.41 -1.95 11.45
CA ARG A 308 42.08 -3.36 11.59
C ARG A 308 41.16 -3.85 10.46
N MET A 309 40.13 -3.08 10.10
CA MET A 309 39.23 -3.42 9.00
C MET A 309 40.00 -3.58 7.68
N MET A 310 40.86 -2.62 7.35
CA MET A 310 41.65 -2.65 6.11
C MET A 310 42.68 -3.77 6.10
N ALA A 311 43.30 -4.07 7.25
CA ALA A 311 44.25 -5.18 7.38
C ALA A 311 43.57 -6.55 7.21
N GLU A 312 42.38 -6.75 7.77
CA GLU A 312 41.63 -8.01 7.63
C GLU A 312 40.96 -8.18 6.26
N ALA A 313 40.66 -7.09 5.56
CA ALA A 313 40.12 -7.09 4.21
C ALA A 313 41.21 -7.18 3.12
N GLU A 314 42.49 -7.15 3.51
CA GLU A 314 43.61 -7.22 2.60
C GLU A 314 43.63 -8.56 1.84
N VAL A 315 43.68 -8.52 0.49
CA VAL A 315 43.73 -9.75 -0.32
C VAL A 315 45.03 -10.51 -0.02
N PRO A 316 45.00 -11.79 0.39
CA PRO A 316 46.21 -12.56 0.68
C PRO A 316 47.24 -12.54 -0.45
N LEU A 317 48.53 -12.49 -0.09
CA LEU A 317 49.63 -12.40 -1.06
C LEU A 317 49.65 -13.58 -2.03
N GLU A 318 49.25 -14.76 -1.57
CA GLU A 318 49.13 -15.99 -2.34
C GLU A 318 48.13 -15.83 -3.49
N LEU A 319 47.01 -15.14 -3.25
CA LEU A 319 45.98 -14.92 -4.26
C LEU A 319 46.33 -13.79 -5.25
N ARG A 320 47.13 -12.80 -4.83
CA ARG A 320 47.62 -11.73 -5.72
C ARG A 320 48.75 -12.18 -6.63
N ALA A 321 49.68 -12.97 -6.11
CA ALA A 321 50.88 -13.38 -6.84
C ALA A 321 50.57 -14.32 -8.02
N ALA A 322 49.46 -15.05 -7.95
CA ALA A 322 49.14 -16.12 -8.88
C ALA A 322 48.77 -15.64 -10.31
N GLN A 323 48.24 -14.42 -10.51
CA GLN A 323 47.58 -14.01 -11.78
C GLN A 323 46.52 -15.02 -12.31
N GLU A 324 46.15 -16.03 -11.52
CA GLU A 324 45.30 -17.15 -11.90
C GLU A 324 43.83 -16.77 -12.02
N ARG A 325 43.41 -15.65 -11.41
CA ARG A 325 42.01 -15.22 -11.37
C ARG A 325 41.41 -15.04 -12.77
N GLU A 326 42.07 -14.30 -13.66
CA GLU A 326 41.56 -14.05 -15.02
C GLU A 326 41.48 -15.34 -15.84
N LEU A 327 42.44 -16.25 -15.63
CA LEU A 327 42.43 -17.57 -16.26
C LEU A 327 41.28 -18.45 -15.73
N LEU A 328 41.03 -18.42 -14.43
CA LEU A 328 39.95 -19.17 -13.79
C LEU A 328 38.57 -18.62 -14.18
N GLU A 329 38.41 -17.30 -14.33
CA GLU A 329 37.16 -16.68 -14.79
C GLU A 329 36.82 -17.12 -16.21
N GLY A 330 37.78 -17.06 -17.13
CA GLY A 330 37.61 -17.59 -18.49
C GLY A 330 37.34 -19.09 -18.51
N ALA A 331 38.01 -19.86 -17.64
CA ALA A 331 37.79 -21.30 -17.53
C ALA A 331 36.40 -21.67 -17.01
N VAL A 332 35.86 -20.94 -16.02
CA VAL A 332 34.49 -21.15 -15.52
C VAL A 332 33.46 -20.86 -16.60
N GLN A 333 33.57 -19.73 -17.31
CA GLN A 333 32.66 -19.37 -18.39
C GLN A 333 32.68 -20.41 -19.51
N GLN A 334 33.87 -20.86 -19.92
CA GLN A 334 34.01 -21.90 -20.94
C GLN A 334 33.43 -23.23 -20.46
N ALA A 335 33.68 -23.64 -19.21
CA ALA A 335 33.14 -24.89 -18.66
C ALA A 335 31.61 -24.87 -18.53
N ALA A 336 31.02 -23.71 -18.19
CA ALA A 336 29.57 -23.53 -18.15
C ALA A 336 28.96 -23.63 -19.56
N ALA A 337 29.55 -22.97 -20.55
CA ALA A 337 29.13 -23.07 -21.95
C ALA A 337 29.24 -24.52 -22.48
N ASP A 338 30.37 -25.19 -22.21
CA ASP A 338 30.59 -26.60 -22.54
C ASP A 338 29.55 -27.53 -21.90
N ALA A 339 29.10 -27.24 -20.68
CA ALA A 339 28.07 -28.02 -19.98
C ALA A 339 26.69 -27.84 -20.63
N LEU A 340 26.36 -26.62 -21.07
CA LEU A 340 25.08 -26.31 -21.73
C LEU A 340 25.01 -26.78 -23.19
N ASP A 341 26.16 -26.97 -23.85
CA ASP A 341 26.23 -27.54 -25.21
C ASP A 341 26.00 -29.07 -25.25
N VAL A 342 26.00 -29.74 -24.09
CA VAL A 342 25.73 -31.19 -24.01
C VAL A 342 24.29 -31.49 -24.43
N GLY A 343 24.12 -32.38 -25.42
CA GLY A 343 22.82 -32.78 -25.92
C GLY A 343 21.85 -33.28 -24.82
N PRO A 344 20.53 -33.02 -24.94
CA PRO A 344 19.53 -33.30 -23.90
C PRO A 344 19.32 -34.79 -23.61
N GLY A 345 19.87 -35.69 -24.42
CA GLY A 345 19.83 -37.15 -24.22
C GLY A 345 21.05 -37.74 -23.52
N ASP A 346 22.06 -36.93 -23.19
CA ASP A 346 23.33 -37.38 -22.57
C ASP A 346 23.50 -36.79 -21.16
N ASP A 347 22.80 -37.38 -20.19
CA ASP A 347 22.83 -36.93 -18.79
C ASP A 347 24.18 -37.19 -18.11
N ASP A 348 24.90 -38.23 -18.53
CA ASP A 348 26.18 -38.59 -17.92
C ASP A 348 27.29 -37.64 -18.38
N ALA A 349 27.30 -37.23 -19.64
CA ALA A 349 28.20 -36.17 -20.11
C ALA A 349 27.91 -34.82 -19.43
N PHE A 350 26.62 -34.47 -19.24
CA PHE A 350 26.24 -33.25 -18.53
C PHE A 350 26.72 -33.26 -17.08
N LYS A 351 26.56 -34.38 -16.36
CA LYS A 351 27.06 -34.52 -14.98
C LYS A 351 28.57 -34.34 -14.89
N VAL A 352 29.33 -34.90 -15.83
CA VAL A 352 30.80 -34.75 -15.85
C VAL A 352 31.20 -33.29 -16.10
N LYS A 353 30.55 -32.62 -17.05
CA LYS A 353 30.79 -31.20 -17.34
C LYS A 353 30.38 -30.29 -16.19
N ARG A 354 29.25 -30.57 -15.54
CA ARG A 354 28.84 -29.88 -14.31
C ARG A 354 29.85 -30.04 -13.17
N GLN A 355 30.42 -31.23 -12.98
CA GLN A 355 31.50 -31.44 -11.99
C GLN A 355 32.79 -30.66 -12.31
N GLU A 356 33.04 -30.36 -13.58
CA GLU A 356 34.13 -29.46 -14.00
C GLU A 356 33.82 -28.01 -13.60
N VAL A 357 32.60 -27.52 -13.87
CA VAL A 357 32.12 -26.20 -13.42
C VAL A 357 32.24 -26.07 -11.90
N GLN A 358 31.73 -27.04 -11.13
CA GLN A 358 31.80 -27.02 -9.67
C GLN A 358 33.22 -26.95 -9.12
N ARG A 359 34.17 -27.66 -9.74
CA ARG A 359 35.59 -27.61 -9.35
C ARG A 359 36.21 -26.25 -9.64
N LEU A 360 35.92 -25.68 -10.81
CA LEU A 360 36.43 -24.36 -11.19
C LEU A 360 35.82 -23.24 -10.34
N VAL A 361 34.52 -23.33 -10.04
CA VAL A 361 33.83 -22.44 -9.09
C VAL A 361 34.48 -22.51 -7.71
N ALA A 362 34.75 -23.72 -7.19
CA ALA A 362 35.41 -23.90 -5.89
C ALA A 362 36.82 -23.29 -5.85
N SER A 363 37.55 -23.32 -6.97
CA SER A 363 38.87 -22.69 -7.10
C SER A 363 38.80 -21.16 -7.25
N LEU A 364 37.79 -20.64 -7.95
CA LEU A 364 37.65 -19.19 -8.18
C LEU A 364 37.03 -18.45 -6.99
N ARG A 365 36.14 -19.09 -6.24
CA ARG A 365 35.39 -18.47 -5.12
C ARG A 365 36.29 -17.73 -4.10
N PRO A 366 37.42 -18.27 -3.63
CA PRO A 366 38.31 -17.55 -2.70
C PRO A 366 38.81 -16.20 -3.26
N HIS A 367 39.08 -16.12 -4.57
CA HIS A 367 39.49 -14.87 -5.22
C HIS A 367 38.34 -13.86 -5.29
N ARG A 368 37.12 -14.32 -5.57
CA ARG A 368 35.91 -13.48 -5.62
C ARG A 368 35.55 -12.93 -4.25
N VAL A 369 35.58 -13.77 -3.21
CA VAL A 369 35.34 -13.36 -1.81
C VAL A 369 36.40 -12.38 -1.34
N ALA A 370 37.70 -12.66 -1.54
CA ALA A 370 38.76 -11.74 -1.13
C ALA A 370 38.68 -10.37 -1.84
N ALA A 371 38.39 -10.37 -3.14
CA ALA A 371 38.20 -9.13 -3.89
C ALA A 371 36.93 -8.36 -3.45
N ALA A 372 35.86 -9.06 -3.10
CA ALA A 372 34.65 -8.45 -2.58
C ALA A 372 34.86 -7.86 -1.18
N ARG A 373 35.53 -8.57 -0.27
CA ARG A 373 35.92 -8.06 1.06
C ARG A 373 36.74 -6.78 0.96
N SER A 374 37.76 -6.77 0.11
CA SER A 374 38.62 -5.59 -0.10
C SER A 374 37.84 -4.40 -0.67
N ARG A 375 36.94 -4.64 -1.64
CA ARG A 375 36.07 -3.60 -2.19
C ARG A 375 35.10 -3.05 -1.15
N ALA A 376 34.46 -3.92 -0.37
CA ALA A 376 33.55 -3.54 0.71
C ALA A 376 34.25 -2.69 1.77
N ALA A 377 35.40 -3.13 2.28
CA ALA A 377 36.17 -2.36 3.25
C ALA A 377 36.61 -0.99 2.69
N THR A 378 36.98 -0.92 1.41
CA THR A 378 37.32 0.35 0.76
C THR A 378 36.10 1.26 0.64
N ALA A 379 34.94 0.70 0.30
CA ALA A 379 33.69 1.46 0.23
C ALA A 379 33.34 2.05 1.60
N PHE A 380 33.39 1.26 2.68
CA PHE A 380 33.17 1.75 4.04
C PHE A 380 34.22 2.79 4.45
N ALA A 381 35.49 2.56 4.13
CA ALA A 381 36.55 3.52 4.44
C ALA A 381 36.38 4.86 3.71
N ASN A 382 35.66 4.90 2.59
CA ASN A 382 35.36 6.12 1.84
C ASN A 382 34.16 6.89 2.40
N THR A 383 33.27 6.22 3.15
CA THR A 383 32.14 6.87 3.83
C THR A 383 32.51 7.36 5.24
N MET A 384 33.63 6.88 5.80
CA MET A 384 34.13 7.31 7.11
C MET A 384 34.73 8.72 7.04
N VAL A 385 34.51 9.49 8.10
CA VAL A 385 35.04 10.84 8.28
C VAL A 385 36.04 10.86 9.43
N ALA A 386 37.17 11.52 9.22
CA ALA A 386 38.17 11.68 10.26
C ALA A 386 37.68 12.65 11.35
N THR A 387 37.75 12.20 12.61
CA THR A 387 37.37 12.99 13.78
C THR A 387 38.49 13.01 14.82
N PRO A 388 38.40 13.85 15.89
CA PRO A 388 39.42 13.90 16.94
C PRO A 388 39.58 12.58 17.72
N ILE A 389 38.60 11.67 17.64
CA ILE A 389 38.57 10.41 18.40
C ILE A 389 38.72 9.16 17.51
N GLY A 390 38.85 9.32 16.20
CA GLY A 390 38.96 8.21 15.24
C GLY A 390 38.17 8.46 13.95
N ASP A 391 38.19 7.49 13.04
CA ASP A 391 37.33 7.48 11.86
C ASP A 391 35.89 7.15 12.29
N ALA A 392 34.93 8.01 11.95
CA ALA A 392 33.54 7.87 12.38
C ALA A 392 32.55 7.85 11.22
N LEU A 393 31.37 7.27 11.46
CA LEU A 393 30.21 7.31 10.59
C LEU A 393 28.94 7.60 11.40
N LEU A 394 27.90 8.09 10.74
CA LEU A 394 26.57 8.20 11.33
C LEU A 394 25.98 6.81 11.57
N THR A 395 25.42 6.60 12.76
CA THR A 395 24.53 5.46 12.99
C THR A 395 23.13 5.78 12.49
N ASP A 396 22.24 4.79 12.43
CA ASP A 396 20.83 5.02 12.13
C ASP A 396 20.15 5.94 13.16
N ALA A 397 20.61 5.91 14.41
CA ALA A 397 20.18 6.86 15.44
C ALA A 397 20.69 8.27 15.12
N GLY A 398 21.95 8.41 14.69
CA GLY A 398 22.53 9.68 14.22
C GLY A 398 21.79 10.28 13.04
N THR A 399 21.49 9.48 12.02
CA THR A 399 20.75 9.93 10.83
C THR A 399 19.35 10.43 11.20
N ARG A 400 18.60 9.67 12.02
CA ARG A 400 17.31 10.12 12.57
C ARG A 400 17.41 11.43 13.32
N PHE A 401 18.38 11.50 14.23
CA PHE A 401 18.60 12.66 15.09
C PHE A 401 18.88 13.90 14.24
N LEU A 402 19.70 13.75 13.19
CA LEU A 402 20.01 14.82 12.25
C LEU A 402 18.78 15.26 11.44
N ARG A 403 17.91 14.34 11.01
CA ARG A 403 16.69 14.67 10.27
C ARG A 403 15.68 15.48 11.09
N VAL A 404 15.52 15.15 12.37
CA VAL A 404 14.62 15.88 13.28
C VAL A 404 15.29 17.06 13.98
N ALA A 405 16.59 17.28 13.74
CA ALA A 405 17.37 18.35 14.36
C ALA A 405 16.73 19.75 14.30
N PRO A 406 16.05 20.15 13.20
CA PRO A 406 15.39 21.46 13.16
C PRO A 406 14.33 21.69 14.26
N ALA A 407 13.73 20.62 14.77
CA ALA A 407 12.72 20.68 15.84
C ALA A 407 13.30 20.42 17.25
N LEU A 408 14.61 20.18 17.38
CA LEU A 408 15.27 19.94 18.68
C LEU A 408 15.65 21.25 19.39
N GLU A 409 15.67 21.22 20.71
CA GLU A 409 16.16 22.33 21.53
C GLU A 409 17.70 22.41 21.48
N GLY A 410 18.24 23.31 20.67
CA GLY A 410 19.68 23.40 20.43
C GLY A 410 20.54 23.68 21.67
N GLU A 411 20.01 24.40 22.67
CA GLU A 411 20.70 24.68 23.94
C GLU A 411 20.60 23.54 24.97
N ALA A 412 19.73 22.55 24.74
CA ALA A 412 19.63 21.38 25.60
C ALA A 412 20.89 20.50 25.47
N LEU A 413 21.11 19.66 26.47
CA LEU A 413 22.16 18.65 26.40
C LEU A 413 21.78 17.55 25.41
N ALA A 414 22.74 17.07 24.62
CA ALA A 414 22.49 16.04 23.61
C ALA A 414 21.93 14.75 24.23
N SER A 415 22.42 14.35 25.40
CA SER A 415 21.88 13.19 26.12
C SER A 415 20.39 13.33 26.45
N ALA A 416 19.93 14.54 26.76
CA ALA A 416 18.53 14.82 27.06
C ALA A 416 17.67 14.80 25.79
N SER A 417 18.15 15.35 24.67
CA SER A 417 17.45 15.29 23.38
C SER A 417 17.36 13.86 22.85
N VAL A 418 18.41 13.04 23.01
CA VAL A 418 18.37 11.62 22.64
C VAL A 418 17.37 10.86 23.52
N ALA A 419 17.38 11.08 24.84
CA ALA A 419 16.43 10.44 25.73
C ALA A 419 14.96 10.85 25.44
N GLU A 420 14.71 12.09 25.05
CA GLU A 420 13.39 12.57 24.60
C GLU A 420 12.95 11.82 23.34
N LEU A 421 13.78 11.79 22.30
CA LEU A 421 13.49 11.09 21.05
C LEU A 421 13.28 9.59 21.27
N ASP A 422 14.13 8.93 22.06
CA ASP A 422 14.00 7.51 22.38
C ASP A 422 12.68 7.20 23.09
N ALA A 423 12.20 8.11 23.95
CA ALA A 423 10.91 7.97 24.60
C ALA A 423 9.76 8.11 23.59
N LEU A 424 9.85 9.05 22.65
CA LEU A 424 8.87 9.25 21.59
C LEU A 424 8.83 8.08 20.60
N TYR A 425 9.99 7.56 20.19
CA TYR A 425 10.07 6.38 19.32
C TYR A 425 9.47 5.13 19.97
N ARG A 426 9.80 4.86 21.24
CA ARG A 426 9.20 3.73 21.97
C ARG A 426 7.68 3.86 22.11
N ALA A 427 7.19 5.09 22.32
CA ALA A 427 5.75 5.34 22.37
C ALA A 427 5.10 5.07 20.99
N ALA A 428 5.70 5.56 19.91
CA ALA A 428 5.24 5.35 18.54
C ALA A 428 5.23 3.85 18.14
N GLU A 429 6.29 3.11 18.47
CA GLU A 429 6.36 1.66 18.27
C GLU A 429 5.24 0.95 19.02
N THR A 430 5.06 1.28 20.30
CA THR A 430 3.97 0.70 21.12
C THR A 430 2.60 0.98 20.50
N LYS A 431 2.34 2.21 20.04
CA LYS A 431 1.06 2.56 19.40
C LYS A 431 0.86 1.84 18.07
N THR A 432 1.92 1.66 17.29
CA THR A 432 1.88 0.95 16.00
C THR A 432 1.66 -0.56 16.19
N GLU A 433 2.29 -1.16 17.20
CA GLU A 433 2.06 -2.55 17.59
C GLU A 433 0.62 -2.75 18.07
N ARG A 434 0.10 -1.81 18.87
CA ARG A 434 -1.30 -1.83 19.34
C ARG A 434 -2.28 -1.68 18.19
N LEU A 435 -2.03 -0.76 17.25
CA LEU A 435 -2.79 -0.63 16.00
C LEU A 435 -2.80 -1.96 15.23
N THR A 436 -1.64 -2.57 15.01
CA THR A 436 -1.49 -3.83 14.26
C THR A 436 -2.25 -4.96 14.94
N THR A 437 -2.07 -5.11 16.25
CA THR A 437 -2.77 -6.12 17.05
C THR A 437 -4.28 -5.90 17.02
N MET A 438 -4.75 -4.66 17.09
CA MET A 438 -6.17 -4.34 17.03
C MET A 438 -6.75 -4.60 15.64
N TYR A 439 -6.01 -4.25 14.58
CA TYR A 439 -6.39 -4.51 13.19
C TYR A 439 -6.61 -6.00 12.91
N GLU A 440 -5.72 -6.87 13.42
CA GLU A 440 -5.85 -8.33 13.29
C GLU A 440 -7.06 -8.90 14.05
N LYS A 441 -7.48 -8.26 15.15
CA LYS A 441 -8.66 -8.66 15.93
C LYS A 441 -9.97 -8.25 15.27
N LEU A 442 -9.95 -7.29 14.34
CA LEU A 442 -11.14 -6.72 13.73
C LEU A 442 -11.55 -7.47 12.46
N PRO A 443 -12.86 -7.60 12.19
CA PRO A 443 -13.35 -8.20 10.96
C PRO A 443 -12.92 -7.36 9.74
N ALA A 444 -12.68 -8.03 8.61
CA ALA A 444 -12.34 -7.36 7.36
C ALA A 444 -13.46 -6.39 6.95
N SER A 445 -13.10 -5.13 6.73
CA SER A 445 -13.99 -4.08 6.23
C SER A 445 -13.15 -2.92 5.71
N THR A 446 -13.74 -2.06 4.87
CA THR A 446 -13.10 -0.83 4.36
C THR A 446 -12.72 0.13 5.49
N ALA A 447 -13.52 0.17 6.56
CA ALA A 447 -13.25 0.99 7.74
C ALA A 447 -12.23 0.37 8.72
N ARG A 448 -11.77 -0.88 8.50
CA ARG A 448 -10.93 -1.62 9.46
C ARG A 448 -9.68 -0.85 9.90
N PRO A 449 -8.90 -0.18 9.02
CA PRO A 449 -7.73 0.59 9.46
C PRO A 449 -8.10 1.75 10.39
N ALA A 450 -9.14 2.51 10.06
CA ALA A 450 -9.60 3.65 10.85
C ALA A 450 -10.17 3.20 12.21
N VAL A 451 -10.96 2.12 12.20
CA VAL A 451 -11.48 1.51 13.44
C VAL A 451 -10.34 0.95 14.29
N ALA A 452 -9.31 0.35 13.70
CA ALA A 452 -8.15 -0.12 14.45
C ALA A 452 -7.40 1.03 15.14
N ALA A 453 -7.17 2.13 14.42
CA ALA A 453 -6.51 3.32 14.97
C ALA A 453 -7.34 4.00 16.07
N ALA A 454 -8.67 4.05 15.90
CA ALA A 454 -9.59 4.57 16.91
C ALA A 454 -9.56 3.76 18.21
N LEU A 455 -9.49 2.44 18.09
CA LEU A 455 -9.63 1.52 19.21
C LEU A 455 -8.28 1.20 19.88
N SER A 456 -7.14 1.49 19.23
CA SER A 456 -5.82 1.14 19.74
C SER A 456 -5.47 1.87 21.04
N ASP A 457 -6.06 3.02 21.32
CA ASP A 457 -5.85 3.81 22.55
C ASP A 457 -7.11 3.85 23.46
N LEU A 458 -8.13 3.02 23.17
CA LEU A 458 -9.41 3.03 23.89
C LEU A 458 -9.35 2.41 25.28
N ASP A 459 -8.59 1.33 25.46
CA ASP A 459 -8.42 0.63 26.74
C ASP A 459 -6.97 0.11 26.86
N ASP A 460 -6.44 0.03 28.08
CA ASP A 460 -5.08 -0.50 28.32
C ASP A 460 -4.93 -1.93 27.74
N ASP A 461 -6.00 -2.73 27.88
CA ASP A 461 -6.12 -4.08 27.34
C ASP A 461 -6.92 -4.10 26.02
N LEU A 462 -6.26 -4.50 24.94
CA LEU A 462 -6.88 -4.57 23.61
C LEU A 462 -7.95 -5.66 23.50
N ASP A 463 -7.88 -6.73 24.31
CA ASP A 463 -8.96 -7.74 24.33
C ASP A 463 -10.25 -7.16 24.90
N THR A 464 -10.14 -6.30 25.91
CA THR A 464 -11.27 -5.55 26.46
C THR A 464 -11.87 -4.59 25.43
N ALA A 465 -11.03 -3.81 24.73
CA ALA A 465 -11.49 -2.91 23.66
C ALA A 465 -12.21 -3.69 22.54
N ALA A 466 -11.61 -4.78 22.06
CA ALA A 466 -12.19 -5.63 21.02
C ALA A 466 -13.51 -6.27 21.45
N ALA A 467 -13.62 -6.73 22.70
CA ALA A 467 -14.86 -7.30 23.23
C ALA A 467 -15.99 -6.27 23.35
N ARG A 468 -15.68 -5.03 23.78
CA ARG A 468 -16.64 -3.92 23.83
C ARG A 468 -17.11 -3.54 22.44
N TYR A 469 -16.18 -3.42 21.50
CA TYR A 469 -16.48 -3.15 20.09
C TYR A 469 -17.38 -4.23 19.49
N GLU A 470 -17.04 -5.50 19.70
CA GLU A 470 -17.82 -6.62 19.16
C GLU A 470 -19.22 -6.68 19.78
N LYS A 471 -19.35 -6.43 21.09
CA LYS A 471 -20.65 -6.29 21.75
C LYS A 471 -21.48 -5.17 21.12
N ALA A 472 -20.89 -4.01 20.87
CA ALA A 472 -21.58 -2.88 20.25
C ALA A 472 -22.01 -3.20 18.80
N ARG A 473 -21.10 -3.78 17.99
CA ARG A 473 -21.35 -4.19 16.61
C ARG A 473 -22.51 -5.21 16.52
N VAL A 474 -22.46 -6.28 17.31
CA VAL A 474 -23.52 -7.31 17.35
C VAL A 474 -24.86 -6.70 17.79
N THR A 475 -24.85 -5.82 18.79
CA THR A 475 -26.07 -5.14 19.24
C THR A 475 -26.68 -4.29 18.13
N LEU A 476 -25.86 -3.56 17.37
CA LEU A 476 -26.30 -2.77 16.22
C LEU A 476 -26.80 -3.67 15.08
N GLU A 477 -26.20 -4.82 14.84
CA GLU A 477 -26.67 -5.77 13.81
C GLU A 477 -28.02 -6.41 14.16
N GLU A 478 -28.21 -6.79 15.44
CA GLU A 478 -29.44 -7.42 15.90
C GLU A 478 -30.61 -6.43 15.97
N GLN A 479 -30.35 -5.20 16.39
CA GLN A 479 -31.40 -4.21 16.70
C GLN A 479 -31.55 -3.12 15.63
N GLY A 480 -30.48 -2.86 14.86
CA GLY A 480 -30.38 -1.76 13.91
C GLY A 480 -30.67 -2.17 12.46
N SER A 481 -31.68 -3.00 12.21
CA SER A 481 -32.04 -3.44 10.84
C SER A 481 -32.27 -2.28 9.86
N ALA A 482 -32.68 -1.11 10.36
CA ALA A 482 -32.80 0.11 9.56
C ALA A 482 -31.43 0.64 9.08
N LEU A 483 -30.39 0.58 9.92
CA LEU A 483 -29.03 1.01 9.54
C LEU A 483 -28.50 0.16 8.37
N THR A 484 -28.68 -1.16 8.46
CA THR A 484 -28.27 -2.11 7.41
C THR A 484 -29.08 -1.93 6.13
N ALA A 485 -30.40 -1.73 6.25
CA ALA A 485 -31.26 -1.47 5.10
C ALA A 485 -30.90 -0.16 4.38
N ASP A 486 -30.38 0.82 5.12
CA ASP A 486 -29.90 2.10 4.59
C ASP A 486 -28.43 2.04 4.12
N GLY A 487 -27.78 0.88 4.15
CA GLY A 487 -26.41 0.69 3.64
C GLY A 487 -25.30 1.23 4.54
N LEU A 488 -25.59 1.57 5.80
CA LEU A 488 -24.59 2.12 6.72
C LEU A 488 -23.60 1.06 7.21
N ALA A 489 -22.32 1.42 7.27
CA ALA A 489 -21.27 0.56 7.78
C ALA A 489 -21.40 0.41 9.31
N ILE A 490 -22.01 -0.69 9.76
CA ILE A 490 -22.16 -1.00 11.19
C ILE A 490 -20.81 -0.97 11.96
N PRO A 491 -19.70 -1.51 11.43
CA PRO A 491 -18.38 -1.39 12.05
C PRO A 491 -17.98 0.05 12.42
N ALA A 492 -18.24 0.98 11.50
CA ALA A 492 -17.94 2.40 11.66
C ALA A 492 -18.80 3.04 12.76
N VAL A 493 -20.12 2.81 12.74
CA VAL A 493 -21.05 3.34 13.75
C VAL A 493 -20.74 2.79 15.14
N ALA A 494 -20.39 1.50 15.25
CA ALA A 494 -19.99 0.88 16.50
C ALA A 494 -18.74 1.55 17.09
N ALA A 495 -17.71 1.78 16.28
CA ALA A 495 -16.50 2.45 16.71
C ALA A 495 -16.76 3.87 17.20
N LEU A 496 -17.58 4.65 16.48
CA LEU A 496 -17.94 6.02 16.88
C LEU A 496 -18.64 6.09 18.24
N LEU A 497 -19.62 5.22 18.47
CA LEU A 497 -20.31 5.14 19.77
C LEU A 497 -19.34 4.73 20.89
N LEU A 498 -18.44 3.78 20.62
CA LEU A 498 -17.43 3.35 21.58
C LEU A 498 -16.47 4.48 21.94
N MET A 499 -15.95 5.18 20.94
CA MET A 499 -15.03 6.31 21.12
C MET A 499 -15.66 7.43 21.96
N ASN A 500 -16.93 7.72 21.70
CA ASN A 500 -17.67 8.76 22.39
C ASN A 500 -18.18 8.35 23.79
N ASN A 501 -17.86 7.12 24.23
CA ASN A 501 -18.32 6.56 25.50
C ASN A 501 -19.86 6.42 25.59
N ASP A 502 -20.49 6.07 24.46
CA ASP A 502 -21.94 5.87 24.28
C ASP A 502 -22.30 4.40 23.99
N ASP A 503 -21.42 3.45 24.28
CA ASP A 503 -21.62 2.03 23.94
C ASP A 503 -22.75 1.35 24.73
N ASP A 504 -23.14 1.93 25.85
CA ASP A 504 -24.32 1.52 26.61
C ASP A 504 -25.62 2.22 26.14
N ASP A 505 -25.53 3.24 25.28
CA ASP A 505 -26.66 4.07 24.80
C ASP A 505 -27.12 3.70 23.37
N ILE A 506 -26.66 2.57 22.83
CA ILE A 506 -27.06 2.04 21.50
C ILE A 506 -28.58 2.00 21.29
N PRO A 507 -29.42 1.52 22.25
CA PRO A 507 -30.86 1.52 22.05
C PRO A 507 -31.45 2.93 21.87
N GLU A 508 -30.90 3.91 22.59
CA GLU A 508 -31.30 5.30 22.48
C GLU A 508 -30.89 5.89 21.12
N PHE A 509 -29.69 5.56 20.66
CA PHE A 509 -29.20 5.94 19.33
C PHE A 509 -30.12 5.40 18.23
N LEU A 510 -30.45 4.11 18.29
CA LEU A 510 -31.33 3.46 17.30
C LEU A 510 -32.75 4.02 17.31
N GLU A 511 -33.29 4.35 18.48
CA GLU A 511 -34.59 5.01 18.61
C GLU A 511 -34.58 6.38 17.92
N VAL A 512 -33.58 7.22 18.22
CA VAL A 512 -33.46 8.55 17.62
C VAL A 512 -33.21 8.48 16.11
N TYR A 513 -32.37 7.54 15.67
CA TYR A 513 -32.14 7.27 14.25
C TYR A 513 -33.45 6.93 13.52
N ALA A 514 -34.20 5.95 14.04
CA ALA A 514 -35.46 5.53 13.44
C ALA A 514 -36.51 6.65 13.42
N GLU A 515 -36.56 7.49 14.45
CA GLU A 515 -37.43 8.68 14.47
C GLU A 515 -37.11 9.66 13.35
N HIS A 516 -35.83 9.92 13.07
CA HIS A 516 -35.41 10.85 12.02
C HIS A 516 -35.62 10.27 10.62
N ARG A 517 -35.36 8.97 10.44
CA ARG A 517 -35.70 8.26 9.20
C ARG A 517 -37.21 8.31 8.92
N ALA A 518 -38.05 8.12 9.94
CA ALA A 518 -39.50 8.26 9.82
C ALA A 518 -39.97 9.68 9.46
N ARG A 519 -39.14 10.71 9.74
CA ARG A 519 -39.37 12.10 9.35
C ARG A 519 -38.79 12.44 7.96
N GLY A 520 -38.20 11.47 7.27
CA GLY A 520 -37.67 11.62 5.91
C GLY A 520 -36.30 12.28 5.82
N GLN A 521 -35.48 12.24 6.89
CA GLN A 521 -34.07 12.65 6.81
C GLN A 521 -33.25 11.57 6.12
N GLU A 522 -32.20 11.95 5.38
CA GLU A 522 -31.28 11.00 4.76
C GLU A 522 -30.53 10.16 5.82
N PRO A 523 -30.04 8.95 5.48
CA PRO A 523 -29.40 8.05 6.45
C PRO A 523 -28.23 8.68 7.20
N ASP A 524 -27.33 9.37 6.49
CA ASP A 524 -26.18 10.08 7.05
C ASP A 524 -26.62 11.19 8.02
N GLU A 525 -27.53 12.07 7.60
CA GLU A 525 -28.09 13.12 8.47
C GLU A 525 -28.76 12.53 9.73
N ALA A 526 -29.47 11.41 9.59
CA ALA A 526 -30.11 10.73 10.71
C ALA A 526 -29.11 10.14 11.71
N VAL A 527 -27.96 9.62 11.25
CA VAL A 527 -26.85 9.21 12.12
C VAL A 527 -26.30 10.42 12.87
N GLU A 528 -26.04 11.54 12.19
CA GLU A 528 -25.50 12.72 12.85
C GLU A 528 -26.43 13.25 13.94
N TYR A 529 -27.74 13.31 13.66
CA TYR A 529 -28.72 13.77 14.65
C TYR A 529 -28.85 12.80 15.83
N ALA A 530 -28.74 11.49 15.59
CA ALA A 530 -28.78 10.48 16.63
C ALA A 530 -27.53 10.57 17.53
N LEU A 531 -26.34 10.70 16.94
CA LEU A 531 -25.08 10.93 17.67
C LEU A 531 -25.04 12.27 18.40
N ALA A 532 -25.85 13.25 17.98
CA ALA A 532 -25.99 14.55 18.63
C ALA A 532 -27.09 14.56 19.71
N GLY A 533 -27.86 13.48 19.84
CA GLY A 533 -29.00 13.38 20.77
C GLY A 533 -30.12 14.37 20.44
N LEU A 534 -30.21 14.83 19.19
CA LEU A 534 -31.17 15.86 18.78
C LEU A 534 -32.56 15.26 18.57
N ARG A 535 -33.52 15.70 19.38
CA ARG A 535 -34.90 15.16 19.35
C ARG A 535 -35.97 16.18 18.99
N THR A 536 -35.77 17.43 19.35
CA THR A 536 -36.82 18.44 19.22
C THR A 536 -36.69 19.23 17.92
N PRO A 537 -37.79 19.50 17.19
CA PRO A 537 -37.74 20.25 15.92
C PRO A 537 -37.09 21.63 16.06
N ARG A 538 -37.25 22.27 17.23
CA ARG A 538 -36.69 23.60 17.50
C ARG A 538 -35.17 23.56 17.64
N GLU A 539 -34.65 22.57 18.36
CA GLU A 539 -33.21 22.39 18.54
C GLU A 539 -32.56 21.95 17.22
N ILE A 540 -33.17 20.99 16.52
CA ILE A 540 -32.70 20.54 15.19
C ILE A 540 -32.62 21.71 14.22
N GLN A 541 -33.66 22.55 14.14
CA GLN A 541 -33.65 23.71 13.25
C GLN A 541 -32.54 24.68 13.61
N HIS A 542 -32.35 24.98 14.89
CA HIS A 542 -31.30 25.90 15.34
C HIS A 542 -29.90 25.35 15.01
N VAL A 543 -29.65 24.07 15.32
CA VAL A 543 -28.36 23.45 15.03
C VAL A 543 -28.14 23.33 13.52
N LYS A 544 -29.15 22.99 12.72
CA LYS A 544 -29.04 22.90 11.26
C LYS A 544 -28.72 24.27 10.64
N GLU A 545 -29.32 25.33 11.15
CA GLU A 545 -29.01 26.71 10.73
C GLU A 545 -27.54 27.07 11.00
N GLU A 546 -27.03 26.76 12.20
CA GLU A 546 -25.64 27.00 12.55
C GLU A 546 -24.68 26.06 11.78
N ALA A 547 -25.02 24.79 11.62
CA ALA A 547 -24.25 23.81 10.86
C ALA A 547 -24.09 24.24 9.40
N THR A 548 -25.18 24.70 8.78
CA THR A 548 -25.17 25.26 7.42
C THR A 548 -24.36 26.56 7.35
N ARG A 549 -24.44 27.41 8.38
CA ARG A 549 -23.66 28.66 8.46
C ARG A 549 -22.16 28.38 8.51
N PHE A 550 -21.76 27.31 9.18
CA PHE A 550 -20.37 26.95 9.42
C PHE A 550 -19.77 25.99 8.40
N GLY A 551 -20.61 25.21 7.71
CA GLY A 551 -20.12 24.07 6.92
C GLY A 551 -19.59 22.95 7.81
N LEU A 552 -20.19 22.76 9.00
CA LEU A 552 -19.81 21.71 9.93
C LEU A 552 -20.90 20.63 10.00
N PRO A 553 -20.54 19.36 10.26
CA PRO A 553 -21.50 18.33 10.61
C PRO A 553 -22.35 18.74 11.81
N VAL A 554 -23.56 18.21 11.89
CA VAL A 554 -24.53 18.57 12.92
C VAL A 554 -24.10 18.08 14.29
N SER A 555 -23.51 16.90 14.37
CA SER A 555 -22.90 16.35 15.60
C SER A 555 -21.82 17.30 16.15
N ILE A 556 -20.93 17.78 15.28
CA ILE A 556 -19.85 18.71 15.63
C ILE A 556 -20.39 20.09 16.02
N THR A 557 -21.36 20.61 15.27
CA THR A 557 -22.00 21.89 15.58
C THR A 557 -22.69 21.82 16.94
N THR A 558 -23.38 20.71 17.23
CA THR A 558 -24.00 20.46 18.52
C THR A 558 -22.96 20.44 19.64
N ALA A 559 -21.83 19.76 19.42
CA ALA A 559 -20.70 19.71 20.35
C ALA A 559 -20.18 21.12 20.67
N LEU A 560 -19.95 21.93 19.63
CA LEU A 560 -19.47 23.30 19.73
C LEU A 560 -20.45 24.17 20.54
N LEU A 561 -21.75 24.12 20.20
CA LEU A 561 -22.81 24.88 20.86
C LEU A 561 -22.99 24.50 22.34
N ARG A 562 -22.83 23.22 22.68
CA ARG A 562 -23.00 22.73 24.06
C ARG A 562 -21.76 22.95 24.93
N ARG A 563 -20.57 22.96 24.32
CA ARG A 563 -19.32 23.18 25.04
C ARG A 563 -19.19 24.61 25.54
N ARG A 564 -19.72 25.59 24.80
CA ARG A 564 -19.65 27.00 25.15
C ARG A 564 -20.77 27.83 24.55
N ASP A 565 -21.29 28.76 25.36
CA ASP A 565 -22.34 29.70 24.96
C ASP A 565 -21.89 30.63 23.81
N ASP A 566 -20.58 30.89 23.66
CA ASP A 566 -19.96 31.71 22.61
C ASP A 566 -19.25 30.88 21.52
N GLY A 567 -19.51 29.58 21.44
CA GLY A 567 -18.92 28.67 20.45
C GLY A 567 -19.04 29.13 19.00
N PRO A 568 -20.25 29.52 18.55
CA PRO A 568 -20.49 30.10 17.23
C PRO A 568 -19.58 31.29 16.88
N GLU A 569 -19.40 32.21 17.82
CA GLU A 569 -18.59 33.42 17.65
C GLU A 569 -17.10 33.07 17.61
N VAL A 570 -16.66 32.17 18.49
CA VAL A 570 -15.28 31.68 18.53
C VAL A 570 -14.92 30.97 17.22
N TYR A 571 -15.75 30.05 16.75
CA TYR A 571 -15.49 29.31 15.52
C TYR A 571 -15.38 30.26 14.31
N GLN A 572 -16.29 31.24 14.20
CA GLN A 572 -16.22 32.24 13.12
C GLN A 572 -14.95 33.10 13.22
N ALA A 573 -14.57 33.53 14.42
CA ALA A 573 -13.33 34.28 14.63
C ALA A 573 -12.10 33.46 14.21
N LEU A 574 -12.05 32.17 14.56
CA LEU A 574 -10.97 31.27 14.15
C LEU A 574 -10.95 31.03 12.65
N LEU A 575 -12.11 30.82 12.01
CA LEU A 575 -12.21 30.74 10.55
C LEU A 575 -11.62 31.99 9.87
N ASP A 576 -12.02 33.18 10.33
CA ASP A 576 -11.55 34.44 9.77
C ASP A 576 -10.05 34.61 10.00
N GLU A 577 -9.55 34.30 11.20
CA GLU A 577 -8.12 34.37 11.53
C GLU A 577 -7.30 33.39 10.68
N LEU A 578 -7.72 32.12 10.52
CA LEU A 578 -7.03 31.14 9.67
C LEU A 578 -6.95 31.62 8.20
N ALA A 579 -8.01 32.26 7.70
CA ALA A 579 -8.00 32.88 6.37
C ALA A 579 -6.91 33.96 6.25
N THR A 580 -6.71 34.77 7.29
CA THR A 580 -5.61 35.75 7.32
C THR A 580 -4.21 35.12 7.37
N GLN A 581 -4.11 33.88 7.88
CA GLN A 581 -2.87 33.10 7.91
C GLN A 581 -2.62 32.28 6.63
N GLY A 582 -3.44 32.47 5.60
CA GLY A 582 -3.27 31.88 4.28
C GLY A 582 -3.91 30.50 4.09
N VAL A 583 -4.68 30.01 5.06
CA VAL A 583 -5.47 28.77 4.89
C VAL A 583 -6.75 29.15 4.17
N THR A 584 -6.84 28.83 2.87
CA THR A 584 -8.00 29.22 2.03
C THR A 584 -8.76 28.04 1.45
N ASP A 585 -8.24 26.84 1.62
CA ASP A 585 -8.87 25.59 1.20
C ASP A 585 -9.94 25.11 2.19
N GLU A 586 -10.55 23.97 1.88
CA GLU A 586 -11.64 23.37 2.64
C GLU A 586 -11.21 22.89 4.05
N SER A 587 -9.91 22.58 4.25
CA SER A 587 -9.38 22.16 5.56
C SER A 587 -9.49 23.25 6.63
N ARG A 588 -9.70 24.51 6.24
CA ARG A 588 -9.92 25.61 7.17
C ARG A 588 -11.08 25.35 8.13
N GLN A 589 -12.17 24.76 7.65
CA GLN A 589 -13.35 24.45 8.48
C GLN A 589 -13.01 23.40 9.53
N THR A 590 -12.22 22.39 9.14
CA THR A 590 -11.67 21.36 10.01
C THR A 590 -10.82 21.94 11.11
N ILE A 591 -9.84 22.74 10.74
CA ILE A 591 -8.88 23.33 11.67
C ILE A 591 -9.63 24.23 12.65
N ALA A 592 -10.52 25.10 12.17
CA ALA A 592 -11.33 25.95 13.04
C ALA A 592 -12.20 25.13 14.01
N GLY A 593 -12.78 24.02 13.55
CA GLY A 593 -13.60 23.13 14.38
C GLY A 593 -12.76 22.47 15.49
N ILE A 594 -11.63 21.86 15.13
CA ILE A 594 -10.69 21.25 16.08
C ILE A 594 -10.24 22.29 17.10
N LEU A 595 -9.76 23.45 16.67
CA LEU A 595 -9.26 24.50 17.55
C LEU A 595 -10.35 25.07 18.48
N ALA A 596 -11.55 25.30 17.95
CA ALA A 596 -12.67 25.84 18.71
C ALA A 596 -13.11 24.90 19.83
N ILE A 597 -13.09 23.59 19.58
CA ILE A 597 -13.50 22.59 20.57
C ILE A 597 -12.34 22.28 21.50
N SER A 598 -11.13 22.05 21.00
CA SER A 598 -10.03 21.50 21.82
C SER A 598 -9.26 22.52 22.67
N ILE A 599 -9.21 23.81 22.28
CA ILE A 599 -8.29 24.79 22.87
C ILE A 599 -9.01 26.07 23.30
N GLU A 600 -8.43 26.76 24.28
CA GLU A 600 -8.85 28.12 24.62
C GLU A 600 -8.68 29.08 23.43
N PRO A 601 -9.71 29.87 23.04
CA PRO A 601 -9.68 30.68 21.84
C PRO A 601 -8.48 31.63 21.77
N SER A 602 -8.11 32.21 22.92
CA SER A 602 -6.99 33.14 23.04
C SER A 602 -5.62 32.53 22.73
N GLN A 603 -5.51 31.20 22.76
CA GLN A 603 -4.26 30.48 22.52
C GLN A 603 -4.29 29.67 21.21
N ALA A 604 -5.47 29.40 20.65
CA ALA A 604 -5.68 28.51 19.52
C ALA A 604 -4.79 28.82 18.30
N ILE A 605 -4.90 30.03 17.74
CA ILE A 605 -4.10 30.42 16.55
C ILE A 605 -2.61 30.45 16.86
N ARG A 606 -2.21 30.94 18.04
CA ARG A 606 -0.80 30.96 18.43
C ARG A 606 -0.22 29.54 18.49
N ARG A 607 -0.88 28.62 19.19
CA ARG A 607 -0.42 27.23 19.32
C ARG A 607 -0.45 26.49 17.99
N TRP A 608 -1.43 26.79 17.13
CA TRP A 608 -1.50 26.25 15.78
C TRP A 608 -0.35 26.76 14.90
N LEU A 609 -0.02 28.06 14.95
CA LEU A 609 1.16 28.59 14.25
C LEU A 609 2.47 27.97 14.75
N GLU A 610 2.62 27.80 16.07
CA GLU A 610 3.78 27.11 16.66
C GLU A 610 3.90 25.65 16.16
N ALA A 611 2.78 24.93 16.06
CA ALA A 611 2.75 23.55 15.55
C ALA A 611 3.01 23.48 14.05
N ARG A 612 2.41 24.39 13.27
CA ARG A 612 2.62 24.54 11.83
C ARG A 612 4.08 24.82 11.51
N GLU A 613 4.71 25.72 12.25
CA GLU A 613 6.15 26.01 12.13
C GLU A 613 6.98 24.76 12.44
N ALA A 614 6.74 24.11 13.59
CA ALA A 614 7.50 22.93 14.00
C ALA A 614 7.39 21.77 12.98
N LEU A 615 6.20 21.45 12.50
CA LEU A 615 6.00 20.43 11.47
C LEU A 615 6.62 20.85 10.13
N GLY A 616 6.51 22.13 9.76
CA GLY A 616 7.13 22.70 8.57
C GLY A 616 8.66 22.60 8.59
N THR A 617 9.30 22.75 9.75
CA THR A 617 10.76 22.53 9.88
C THR A 617 11.19 21.09 9.61
N LEU A 618 10.26 20.13 9.76
CA LEU A 618 10.46 18.72 9.45
C LEU A 618 10.04 18.36 8.01
N GLY A 619 9.74 19.37 7.17
CA GLY A 619 9.39 19.21 5.77
C GLY A 619 7.91 18.94 5.49
N LEU A 620 7.05 18.91 6.50
CA LEU A 620 5.62 18.70 6.31
C LEU A 620 4.96 19.96 5.74
N SER A 621 4.16 19.83 4.69
CA SER A 621 3.49 20.97 4.03
C SER A 621 2.15 20.59 3.40
N GLY A 622 1.39 21.58 2.95
CA GLY A 622 0.07 21.39 2.34
C GLY A 622 -1.07 21.20 3.35
N ALA A 623 -2.26 20.86 2.87
CA ALA A 623 -3.48 20.79 3.68
C ALA A 623 -3.36 19.78 4.85
N TYR A 624 -2.67 18.66 4.62
CA TYR A 624 -2.42 17.67 5.67
C TYR A 624 -1.54 18.23 6.80
N ALA A 625 -0.56 19.07 6.49
CA ALA A 625 0.26 19.76 7.49
C ALA A 625 -0.57 20.72 8.36
N GLU A 626 -1.52 21.43 7.74
CA GLU A 626 -2.38 22.38 8.45
C GLU A 626 -3.32 21.66 9.42
N VAL A 627 -3.81 20.49 9.04
CA VAL A 627 -4.59 19.59 9.89
C VAL A 627 -3.72 19.01 11.01
N ALA A 628 -2.55 18.43 10.70
CA ALA A 628 -1.59 17.94 11.69
C ALA A 628 -1.17 19.04 12.70
N ALA A 629 -1.05 20.29 12.26
CA ALA A 629 -0.79 21.41 13.14
C ALA A 629 -1.93 21.68 14.13
N ALA A 630 -3.18 21.40 13.77
CA ALA A 630 -4.31 21.47 14.69
C ALA A 630 -4.19 20.43 15.82
N PHE A 631 -3.70 19.22 15.51
CA PHE A 631 -3.37 18.21 16.54
C PHE A 631 -2.21 18.69 17.44
N GLY A 632 -1.16 19.23 16.85
CA GLY A 632 -0.04 19.78 17.64
C GLY A 632 -0.44 20.95 18.53
N ALA A 633 -1.44 21.73 18.09
CA ALA A 633 -2.00 22.82 18.88
C ALA A 633 -2.76 22.29 20.11
N SER A 634 -3.42 21.13 20.02
CA SER A 634 -4.18 20.53 21.12
C SER A 634 -3.34 19.63 22.02
N ASP A 635 -2.17 19.18 21.57
CA ASP A 635 -1.34 18.23 22.31
C ASP A 635 -0.87 18.81 23.66
N PRO A 636 -1.04 18.09 24.79
CA PRO A 636 -0.63 18.59 26.11
C PRO A 636 0.89 18.75 26.27
N ARG A 637 1.70 18.08 25.44
CA ARG A 637 3.17 18.19 25.46
C ARG A 637 3.68 19.41 24.69
N GLY A 638 2.82 20.05 23.90
CA GLY A 638 3.14 21.23 23.10
C GLY A 638 3.59 20.93 21.66
N ALA A 639 3.59 21.97 20.83
CA ALA A 639 3.83 21.91 19.39
C ALA A 639 5.14 21.20 18.99
N ARG A 640 6.25 21.55 19.66
CA ARG A 640 7.58 20.98 19.39
C ARG A 640 7.59 19.47 19.62
N VAL A 641 7.14 19.04 20.80
CA VAL A 641 7.14 17.63 21.19
C VAL A 641 6.17 16.83 20.32
N PHE A 642 5.02 17.42 19.94
CA PHE A 642 4.11 16.81 18.98
C PHE A 642 4.77 16.60 17.61
N ALA A 643 5.50 17.58 17.06
CA ALA A 643 6.18 17.43 15.78
C ALA A 643 7.20 16.29 15.78
N LEU A 644 7.96 16.16 16.88
CA LEU A 644 8.88 15.02 17.07
C LEU A 644 8.13 13.69 17.21
N ALA A 645 7.00 13.67 17.95
CA ALA A 645 6.16 12.49 18.09
C ALA A 645 5.53 12.07 16.75
N TYR A 646 5.12 13.03 15.92
CA TYR A 646 4.60 12.81 14.58
C TYR A 646 5.65 12.18 13.67
N ALA A 647 6.88 12.71 13.66
CA ALA A 647 7.97 12.11 12.90
C ALA A 647 8.26 10.67 13.37
N ALA A 648 8.30 10.45 14.68
CA ALA A 648 8.47 9.12 15.26
C ALA A 648 7.34 8.15 14.85
N GLN A 649 6.09 8.63 14.85
CA GLN A 649 4.91 7.86 14.50
C GLN A 649 4.88 7.50 13.01
N ARG A 650 5.17 8.45 12.11
CA ARG A 650 5.30 8.20 10.66
C ARG A 650 6.32 7.10 10.38
N GLN A 651 7.49 7.23 10.99
CA GLN A 651 8.59 6.28 10.80
C GLN A 651 8.28 4.88 11.35
N SER A 652 7.42 4.79 12.37
CA SER A 652 6.92 3.51 12.87
C SER A 652 5.87 2.91 11.93
N LEU A 653 4.92 3.73 11.45
CA LEU A 653 3.84 3.32 10.55
C LEU A 653 4.34 2.90 9.16
N ALA A 654 5.42 3.50 8.66
CA ALA A 654 6.07 3.09 7.41
C ALA A 654 6.52 1.61 7.40
N ARG A 655 6.61 0.97 8.58
CA ARG A 655 6.95 -0.45 8.73
C ARG A 655 5.75 -1.34 9.03
N SER A 656 4.57 -0.76 9.21
CA SER A 656 3.36 -1.52 9.43
C SER A 656 2.99 -2.28 8.16
N SER A 657 2.45 -3.50 8.32
CA SER A 657 1.84 -4.27 7.24
C SER A 657 0.44 -3.79 6.89
N ILE A 658 -0.10 -2.80 7.62
CA ILE A 658 -1.40 -2.21 7.34
C ILE A 658 -1.24 -1.18 6.23
N ASP A 659 -1.89 -1.44 5.11
CA ASP A 659 -1.99 -0.48 4.01
C ASP A 659 -2.62 0.83 4.49
N ASP A 660 -2.05 1.98 4.07
CA ASP A 660 -2.58 3.32 4.34
C ASP A 660 -2.68 3.65 5.85
N ALA A 661 -1.83 3.04 6.69
CA ALA A 661 -1.80 3.31 8.13
C ALA A 661 -1.18 4.67 8.47
N ASP A 662 -0.33 5.18 7.59
CA ASP A 662 0.47 6.39 7.74
C ASP A 662 -0.34 7.68 7.65
N ARG A 663 -1.57 7.61 7.14
CA ARG A 663 -2.58 8.68 7.21
C ARG A 663 -3.05 8.99 8.63
N PHE A 664 -2.92 8.05 9.55
CA PHE A 664 -3.34 8.21 10.96
C PHE A 664 -2.20 8.69 11.86
N ALA A 665 -1.08 9.14 11.28
CA ALA A 665 0.09 9.52 12.05
C ALA A 665 -0.17 10.69 13.02
N PRO A 666 -0.90 11.77 12.66
CA PRO A 666 -1.24 12.84 13.59
C PRO A 666 -2.09 12.34 14.76
N GLU A 667 -3.10 11.52 14.49
CA GLU A 667 -4.02 10.94 15.47
C GLU A 667 -3.26 10.05 16.46
N LEU A 668 -2.42 9.15 15.96
CA LEU A 668 -1.62 8.23 16.77
C LEU A 668 -0.50 8.96 17.51
N ALA A 669 0.12 9.97 16.90
CA ALA A 669 1.16 10.75 17.56
C ALA A 669 0.62 11.59 18.72
N HIS A 670 -0.65 12.01 18.66
CA HIS A 670 -1.28 12.89 19.62
C HIS A 670 -1.52 12.22 21.00
N GLU A 671 -1.49 13.02 22.07
CA GLU A 671 -1.62 12.55 23.46
C GLU A 671 -2.73 13.24 24.28
N GLY A 672 -3.73 13.82 23.64
CA GLY A 672 -4.80 14.52 24.36
C GLY A 672 -5.85 13.62 25.00
N VAL A 673 -6.12 12.43 24.45
CA VAL A 673 -7.04 11.44 25.04
C VAL A 673 -6.40 10.06 25.07
N GLN A 674 -6.59 9.36 26.18
CA GLN A 674 -6.25 7.94 26.33
C GLN A 674 -7.25 7.28 27.28
N ASN A 675 -7.65 6.04 27.00
CA ASN A 675 -8.58 5.30 27.87
C ASN A 675 -9.91 6.03 28.12
N GLN A 676 -10.41 6.73 27.10
CA GLN A 676 -11.56 7.64 27.18
C GLN A 676 -11.41 8.72 28.26
N ARG A 677 -10.19 9.18 28.52
CA ARG A 677 -9.88 10.27 29.46
C ARG A 677 -9.08 11.35 28.79
N ASP A 678 -9.46 12.58 29.05
CA ASP A 678 -8.66 13.75 28.69
C ASP A 678 -7.39 13.75 29.55
N ARG A 679 -6.22 13.76 28.92
CA ARG A 679 -4.92 13.72 29.62
C ARG A 679 -4.55 15.05 30.29
N THR A 680 -5.17 16.15 29.89
CA THR A 680 -4.98 17.48 30.48
C THR A 680 -5.80 17.61 31.78
N THR A 681 -7.06 17.18 31.76
CA THR A 681 -7.98 17.31 32.91
C THR A 681 -8.03 16.07 33.80
N GLY A 682 -7.73 14.90 33.25
CA GLY A 682 -7.90 13.58 33.88
C GLY A 682 -9.35 13.10 33.94
N GLU A 683 -10.30 13.92 33.46
CA GLU A 683 -11.73 13.60 33.46
C GLU A 683 -12.04 12.56 32.38
N ARG A 684 -13.03 11.71 32.66
CA ARG A 684 -13.53 10.75 31.68
C ARG A 684 -14.45 11.48 30.70
N ILE A 685 -14.41 11.10 29.43
CA ILE A 685 -15.38 11.56 28.42
C ILE A 685 -16.81 11.28 28.95
N PRO A 686 -17.68 12.29 29.06
CA PRO A 686 -19.04 12.09 29.53
C PRO A 686 -19.80 11.12 28.62
N SER A 687 -20.62 10.25 29.20
CA SER A 687 -21.49 9.34 28.45
C SER A 687 -22.86 9.96 28.17
N GLY A 688 -23.51 9.45 27.13
CA GLY A 688 -24.81 9.88 26.66
C GLY A 688 -24.62 10.77 25.44
N LEU A 689 -25.33 10.42 24.36
CA LEU A 689 -25.33 10.93 22.97
C LEU A 689 -25.38 12.46 22.78
N TYR A 690 -25.27 13.23 23.85
CA TYR A 690 -25.24 14.67 23.89
C TYR A 690 -23.85 15.27 24.17
N ALA A 691 -22.91 14.47 24.70
CA ALA A 691 -21.52 14.84 24.83
C ALA A 691 -20.77 14.35 23.59
N PHE A 692 -19.93 15.20 22.99
CA PHE A 692 -19.13 14.78 21.85
C PHE A 692 -17.68 15.14 22.14
N ASP A 693 -16.83 14.13 22.16
CA ASP A 693 -15.41 14.32 22.41
C ASP A 693 -14.73 14.97 21.18
N PRO A 694 -13.95 16.05 21.35
CA PRO A 694 -13.19 16.66 20.25
C PRO A 694 -12.29 15.70 19.51
N PHE A 695 -11.85 14.60 20.13
CA PHE A 695 -10.95 13.65 19.50
C PHE A 695 -11.72 12.55 18.76
N THR A 696 -12.98 12.27 19.13
CA THR A 696 -13.93 11.53 18.27
C THR A 696 -14.14 12.22 16.94
N LEU A 697 -14.10 13.57 16.88
CA LEU A 697 -14.16 14.36 15.63
C LEU A 697 -13.10 13.92 14.62
N LEU A 698 -11.92 13.54 15.11
CA LEU A 698 -10.75 13.21 14.31
C LEU A 698 -10.97 11.91 13.52
N PHE A 699 -11.68 10.96 14.11
CA PHE A 699 -12.02 9.70 13.46
C PHE A 699 -13.35 9.79 12.71
N TYR A 700 -14.25 10.69 13.14
CA TYR A 700 -15.52 10.98 12.48
C TYR A 700 -15.34 11.37 11.01
N HIS A 701 -14.37 12.25 10.72
CA HIS A 701 -14.02 12.65 9.36
C HIS A 701 -13.67 11.44 8.47
N TRP A 702 -12.80 10.55 8.94
CA TRP A 702 -12.29 9.42 8.15
C TRP A 702 -13.27 8.24 8.04
N ILE A 703 -14.03 8.00 9.12
CA ILE A 703 -14.99 6.90 9.20
C ILE A 703 -16.23 7.17 8.32
N ILE A 704 -16.60 8.43 8.10
CA ILE A 704 -17.77 8.80 7.29
C ILE A 704 -17.43 9.03 5.81
N THR A 705 -16.21 9.49 5.52
CA THR A 705 -15.74 9.74 4.14
C THR A 705 -15.27 8.48 3.40
N SER A 706 -15.03 7.38 4.13
CA SER A 706 -14.68 6.09 3.54
C SER A 706 -15.91 5.42 2.88
N GLY A 707 -16.26 5.88 1.68
CA GLY A 707 -17.25 5.25 0.80
C GLY A 707 -18.31 6.17 0.19
N HIS A 708 -18.28 7.48 0.44
CA HIS A 708 -19.26 8.42 -0.11
C HIS A 708 -18.57 9.64 -0.73
N GLY A 709 -18.57 9.73 -2.06
CA GLY A 709 -18.27 10.99 -2.75
C GLY A 709 -19.40 11.99 -2.51
N GLY A 710 -19.07 13.21 -2.05
CA GLY A 710 -20.00 14.33 -2.02
C GLY A 710 -20.67 14.69 -0.68
N SER A 711 -20.23 14.14 0.45
CA SER A 711 -20.73 14.56 1.78
C SER A 711 -19.93 15.74 2.35
N TYR A 712 -20.58 16.90 2.39
CA TYR A 712 -20.28 18.10 3.20
C TYR A 712 -18.83 18.65 3.25
N GLY A 713 -18.06 18.71 2.16
CA GLY A 713 -16.83 19.55 2.13
C GLY A 713 -15.65 19.01 2.93
N TRP A 714 -15.61 17.69 3.11
CA TRP A 714 -14.53 16.97 3.76
C TRP A 714 -14.05 15.84 2.83
N GLU A 715 -13.38 16.20 1.73
CA GLU A 715 -12.68 15.24 0.86
C GLU A 715 -11.55 14.52 1.62
N PRO A 716 -11.08 13.33 1.18
CA PRO A 716 -9.92 12.67 1.75
C PRO A 716 -8.71 13.61 1.73
N ILE A 717 -8.25 14.05 2.91
CA ILE A 717 -7.07 14.91 3.07
C ILE A 717 -5.83 14.03 3.01
N TYR A 718 -5.56 13.43 1.86
CA TYR A 718 -4.35 12.63 1.68
C TYR A 718 -3.63 12.95 0.37
N ARG A 719 -2.64 13.83 0.50
CA ARG A 719 -1.50 14.00 -0.41
C ARG A 719 -0.31 14.46 0.43
N ASP A 720 0.32 13.53 1.14
CA ASP A 720 1.55 13.77 1.86
C ASP A 720 2.66 12.86 1.31
N GLN A 721 3.59 13.45 0.56
CA GLN A 721 4.80 12.76 0.09
C GLN A 721 6.00 13.00 1.01
N SER A 722 5.85 13.76 2.10
CA SER A 722 6.92 13.90 3.07
C SER A 722 7.16 12.53 3.73
N TRP A 723 8.41 12.06 3.69
CA TRP A 723 8.81 10.73 4.19
C TRP A 723 8.29 9.53 3.38
N ALA A 724 7.67 9.73 2.21
CA ALA A 724 7.19 8.63 1.35
C ALA A 724 8.33 7.75 0.79
N ASP A 725 9.51 8.36 0.60
CA ASP A 725 10.74 7.67 0.18
C ASP A 725 11.45 6.94 1.35
N ASP A 726 10.93 7.02 2.58
CA ASP A 726 11.61 6.52 3.79
C ASP A 726 11.31 5.05 4.10
N ARG A 727 11.33 4.22 3.05
CA ARG A 727 11.30 2.75 3.13
C ARG A 727 12.70 2.13 3.31
N ASP A 728 13.73 2.95 3.46
CA ASP A 728 15.11 2.50 3.56
C ASP A 728 15.35 1.62 4.82
N SER A 729 16.11 0.55 4.59
CA SER A 729 16.24 -0.63 5.46
C SER A 729 16.65 -0.28 6.89
N TRP A 730 15.66 -0.40 7.79
CA TRP A 730 15.64 0.17 9.14
C TRP A 730 16.14 -0.76 10.27
N PHE A 731 15.93 -2.09 10.21
CA PHE A 731 16.53 -3.05 11.16
C PHE A 731 16.44 -4.49 10.62
N GLY A 732 17.48 -4.92 9.91
CA GLY A 732 17.87 -6.33 9.84
C GLY A 732 19.24 -6.41 10.48
N SER A 733 19.40 -7.27 11.49
CA SER A 733 20.65 -7.50 12.22
C SER A 733 21.90 -7.45 11.32
N GLY A 734 22.75 -6.44 11.51
CA GLY A 734 24.13 -6.37 11.03
C GLY A 734 24.29 -6.35 9.51
N GLY A 735 24.73 -5.20 9.01
CA GLY A 735 25.33 -5.11 7.69
C GLY A 735 24.70 -4.05 6.81
N VAL A 736 25.55 -3.11 6.43
CA VAL A 736 25.44 -2.12 5.36
C VAL A 736 25.32 -2.79 3.96
N PHE A 737 24.49 -3.83 3.81
CA PHE A 737 24.47 -4.76 2.67
C PHE A 737 23.12 -4.94 1.97
N SER A 738 22.15 -4.04 2.14
CA SER A 738 20.96 -4.03 1.28
C SER A 738 21.23 -3.51 -0.14
N GLY A 739 22.38 -2.87 -0.39
CA GLY A 739 22.71 -2.28 -1.71
C GLY A 739 23.65 -3.09 -2.62
N TRP A 740 24.14 -4.27 -2.21
CA TRP A 740 25.15 -5.05 -2.96
C TRP A 740 24.78 -6.54 -3.00
N GLY A 741 23.71 -6.86 -3.70
CA GLY A 741 23.26 -8.23 -3.88
C GLY A 741 22.26 -8.36 -5.04
N GLY A 742 22.69 -8.02 -6.25
CA GLY A 742 21.87 -8.21 -7.45
C GLY A 742 22.59 -7.76 -8.73
N GLY A 743 23.05 -8.72 -9.54
CA GLY A 743 23.11 -8.60 -10.99
C GLY A 743 24.07 -7.59 -11.63
N GLY A 744 25.36 -7.94 -11.73
CA GLY A 744 26.25 -7.36 -12.74
C GLY A 744 26.06 -8.03 -14.11
N GLY A 745 25.08 -7.58 -14.90
CA GLY A 745 24.95 -7.87 -16.32
C GLY A 745 25.24 -6.60 -17.15
N PHE A 746 26.14 -6.68 -18.12
CA PHE A 746 26.51 -5.56 -19.01
C PHE A 746 25.32 -5.06 -19.84
N GLY A 747 25.03 -3.74 -19.81
CA GLY A 747 24.12 -3.11 -20.77
C GLY A 747 23.69 -1.66 -20.47
N SER A 748 24.56 -0.68 -20.80
CA SER A 748 24.30 0.72 -21.21
C SER A 748 23.19 1.61 -20.58
N GLY A 749 23.63 2.71 -19.95
CA GLY A 749 22.98 4.04 -19.88
C GLY A 749 21.80 4.15 -18.90
N GLY A 750 21.60 5.17 -18.07
CA GLY A 750 22.24 6.46 -17.82
C GLY A 750 21.19 7.36 -17.15
N GLY A 751 21.42 7.79 -15.89
CA GLY A 751 20.53 8.66 -15.11
C GLY A 751 19.31 7.91 -14.54
N GLY A 752 18.84 8.07 -13.30
CA GLY A 752 19.01 9.09 -12.29
C GLY A 752 17.66 9.24 -11.60
N GLY A 753 17.58 9.05 -10.28
CA GLY A 753 16.43 9.41 -9.43
C GLY A 753 15.18 8.54 -9.58
N SER A 754 14.92 7.70 -8.57
CA SER A 754 13.65 7.04 -8.32
C SER A 754 12.59 8.06 -7.89
N SER A 755 11.47 8.17 -8.62
CA SER A 755 10.22 8.80 -8.15
C SER A 755 9.01 7.97 -8.61
N TRP A 756 8.78 6.82 -7.99
CA TRP A 756 7.49 6.12 -8.05
C TRP A 756 6.91 6.43 -6.67
N GLY A 757 5.86 7.24 -6.60
CA GLY A 757 5.28 7.74 -5.36
C GLY A 757 3.78 7.84 -5.42
#